data_AF-A0AAN6XMC0-F1
#
_entry.id   AF-A0AAN6XMC0-F1
#
_cell.length_a   1.000
_cell.length_b   1.000
_cell.length_c   1.000
_cell.angle_alpha   90.00
_cell.angle_beta   90.00
_cell.angle_gamma   90.00
#
_symmetry.space_group_name_H-M   'P 1'
#
loop_
_entity.id
_entity.type
_entity.pdbx_description
1 polymer ?
#
loop_
_entity_poly.entity_id
_entity_poly.type
_entity_poly.pdbx_seq_one_letter_code
_entity_poly.pdbx_strand_id
1 'polypeptide(L)'
;MRRITPSDTASSQQSDGSSDEDEGLDQTMKCDFKQLDRRYDDNDEPYIEERKVSKEKKPKLKKKDWWRLHAFCIVRHYGDDNELDDTYLYVNPQKIRELLDDVIGNYPGDPINVDDVQIHAPYNALFHYREELEKEGRKRFEGENPDQPTDPESLQQLILLMDWIKSHFDREIAAYEKCLSSADHKAISYDKLWTLFPPGEIVYSKVNDQNRAFRVVDSNYNESPCKVFAIRVEFIDFDGTHLGFREQHLMIHTYPGSQELELMDAIPLRLLHQSSEIREELVARGRKFEGLVGQHFMQYNGIAFKESQNGPIKFNVNGRVMIDCKTFHRIEPNEAFSVREMTAPRLATIRGPGNLPPPHGLPPPRYRGRKPAISKFPVQGSSENPKFPPLSEEDAMLTNASVRGYAFSAKNFLEFFADELSEIVWNTQCFDELVLDQSIKKTVQALVSTHSQKRESFDDIIKGKGQGLICVLHGPPGVGKTLTAECVAEYVKRPLYMVSSGELGPVSSALDDQLTRILDMAATWRAVLLIDEADVFLEHRSLHDMHRNAMVSVFLRVLEYYTGILILTTNRVTTFDDAFKSRIHIPIRYTNLSVESRKKIWKSFCDKVPGGVDIDDKGLQQLAEYDLNGRQIKNAVKAAESLAAFDGIKLDLKQLLQINKIQALFEKDMSSHSGVDYTAPGHFRKDADQRNMFL
;
A
#
# COMPACT_ATOMS: atom_id res chain seq x y z
N MET A 1 -64.95 -2.60 -19.39
CA MET A 1 -66.41 -2.41 -19.59
C MET A 1 -66.63 -1.81 -20.97
N ARG A 2 -67.52 -2.45 -21.75
CA ARG A 2 -68.16 -2.04 -23.02
C ARG A 2 -67.31 -1.91 -24.30
N ARG A 3 -67.53 -2.93 -25.17
CA ARG A 3 -67.46 -2.91 -26.64
C ARG A 3 -68.31 -1.78 -27.24
N ILE A 4 -67.99 -1.35 -28.47
CA ILE A 4 -68.89 -1.32 -29.65
C ILE A 4 -68.05 -1.10 -30.94
N THR A 5 -68.53 -1.74 -32.00
CA THR A 5 -68.06 -1.99 -33.38
C THR A 5 -68.13 -0.78 -34.35
N PRO A 6 -67.61 -0.93 -35.60
CA PRO A 6 -67.42 0.16 -36.57
C PRO A 6 -68.63 0.37 -37.50
N SER A 7 -68.68 1.50 -38.20
CA SER A 7 -69.61 1.74 -39.31
C SER A 7 -68.99 2.60 -40.40
N ASP A 8 -68.99 2.05 -41.61
CA ASP A 8 -68.69 2.68 -42.89
C ASP A 8 -69.58 3.89 -43.20
N THR A 9 -69.05 4.87 -43.93
CA THR A 9 -69.81 5.52 -45.02
C THR A 9 -68.86 6.20 -45.99
N ALA A 10 -68.91 5.73 -47.24
CA ALA A 10 -68.31 6.35 -48.40
C ALA A 10 -69.15 7.57 -48.84
N SER A 11 -68.48 8.67 -49.21
CA SER A 11 -69.04 9.68 -50.09
C SER A 11 -67.94 10.22 -51.01
N SER A 12 -68.05 9.84 -52.28
CA SER A 12 -67.29 10.33 -53.42
C SER A 12 -67.77 11.71 -53.88
N GLN A 13 -66.86 12.68 -54.04
CA GLN A 13 -66.99 13.76 -55.02
C GLN A 13 -65.62 14.05 -55.66
N GLN A 14 -65.63 14.16 -56.99
CA GLN A 14 -64.51 14.29 -57.93
C GLN A 14 -64.03 15.74 -58.14
N SER A 15 -62.91 15.86 -58.87
CA SER A 15 -62.31 17.01 -59.59
C SER A 15 -61.38 17.90 -58.75
N ASP A 16 -60.18 18.29 -59.16
CA ASP A 16 -59.46 18.22 -60.45
C ASP A 16 -57.95 18.18 -60.18
N GLY A 17 -57.20 17.66 -61.15
CA GLY A 17 -55.77 17.38 -61.02
C GLY A 17 -54.84 18.58 -61.11
N SER A 18 -53.64 18.39 -60.59
CA SER A 18 -52.40 18.72 -61.29
C SER A 18 -51.27 17.86 -60.72
N SER A 19 -50.71 17.05 -61.60
CA SER A 19 -49.41 16.40 -61.51
C SER A 19 -48.36 17.30 -60.86
N ASP A 20 -47.61 16.75 -59.90
CA ASP A 20 -46.17 16.96 -59.77
C ASP A 20 -45.59 15.78 -58.99
N GLU A 21 -45.25 14.78 -59.80
CA GLU A 21 -44.12 13.87 -59.73
C GLU A 21 -43.53 13.52 -58.35
N ASP A 22 -43.80 12.26 -58.04
CA ASP A 22 -43.13 11.31 -57.16
C ASP A 22 -41.61 11.20 -57.49
N GLU A 23 -40.76 12.05 -56.89
CA GLU A 23 -39.29 11.85 -56.88
C GLU A 23 -38.84 11.12 -55.60
N GLY A 24 -39.27 9.87 -55.44
CA GLY A 24 -38.64 8.91 -54.55
C GLY A 24 -37.38 8.33 -55.20
N LEU A 25 -36.30 9.12 -55.29
CA LEU A 25 -35.01 8.64 -55.80
C LEU A 25 -34.23 7.93 -54.69
N ASP A 26 -34.05 6.64 -54.92
CA ASP A 26 -33.08 5.71 -54.33
C ASP A 26 -31.68 6.36 -54.30
N GLN A 27 -31.31 7.00 -53.20
CA GLN A 27 -30.01 7.66 -53.06
C GLN A 27 -29.02 6.69 -52.42
N THR A 28 -28.19 6.06 -53.25
CA THR A 28 -27.00 5.31 -52.82
C THR A 28 -26.08 6.21 -51.99
N MET A 29 -25.60 5.71 -50.84
CA MET A 29 -24.69 6.43 -49.94
C MET A 29 -23.44 6.90 -50.70
N LYS A 30 -23.08 8.18 -50.55
CA LYS A 30 -21.88 8.76 -51.14
C LYS A 30 -20.67 8.47 -50.25
N CYS A 31 -19.56 8.08 -50.89
CA CYS A 31 -18.27 7.91 -50.21
C CYS A 31 -17.57 9.27 -50.10
N ASP A 32 -18.01 10.10 -49.15
CA ASP A 32 -17.48 11.43 -48.87
C ASP A 32 -17.67 11.83 -47.39
N PHE A 33 -17.05 12.96 -47.01
CA PHE A 33 -17.27 13.63 -45.73
C PHE A 33 -18.25 14.79 -45.89
N LYS A 34 -19.24 14.87 -44.99
CA LYS A 34 -20.19 16.00 -44.94
C LYS A 34 -20.09 16.75 -43.61
N GLN A 35 -20.16 18.08 -43.67
CA GLN A 35 -20.23 18.94 -42.48
C GLN A 35 -21.66 19.40 -42.24
N LEU A 36 -22.18 19.15 -41.04
CA LEU A 36 -23.56 19.41 -40.66
C LEU A 36 -23.64 20.15 -39.33
N ASP A 37 -24.66 20.98 -39.17
CA ASP A 37 -25.01 21.60 -37.90
C ASP A 37 -26.34 21.01 -37.42
N ARG A 38 -26.38 20.51 -36.18
CA ARG A 38 -27.58 20.11 -35.47
C ARG A 38 -27.99 21.26 -34.54
N ARG A 39 -29.21 21.77 -34.73
CA ARG A 39 -29.77 22.93 -34.00
C ARG A 39 -31.20 22.61 -33.57
N TYR A 40 -31.75 23.42 -32.68
CA TYR A 40 -33.16 23.35 -32.28
C TYR A 40 -33.96 24.43 -33.01
N ASP A 41 -35.16 24.09 -33.46
CA ASP A 41 -36.09 25.05 -34.04
C ASP A 41 -36.86 25.83 -32.95
N ASP A 42 -37.74 26.74 -33.36
CA ASP A 42 -38.51 27.58 -32.42
C ASP A 42 -39.54 26.76 -31.59
N ASN A 43 -39.68 25.45 -31.83
CA ASN A 43 -40.52 24.51 -31.08
C ASN A 43 -39.70 23.49 -30.25
N ASP A 44 -38.39 23.74 -30.05
CA ASP A 44 -37.44 22.83 -29.42
C ASP A 44 -37.28 21.47 -30.14
N GLU A 45 -37.62 21.39 -31.44
CA GLU A 45 -37.37 20.17 -32.24
C GLU A 45 -35.98 20.22 -32.87
N PRO A 46 -35.15 19.17 -32.71
CA PRO A 46 -33.82 19.13 -33.32
C PRO A 46 -33.93 18.95 -34.84
N TYR A 47 -33.21 19.78 -35.60
CA TYR A 47 -33.05 19.66 -37.04
C TYR A 47 -31.56 19.69 -37.44
N ILE A 48 -31.25 19.05 -38.57
CA ILE A 48 -29.90 19.00 -39.14
C ILE A 48 -29.88 19.77 -40.45
N GLU A 49 -28.93 20.69 -40.60
CA GLU A 49 -28.71 21.43 -41.84
C GLU A 49 -27.26 21.35 -42.32
N GLU A 50 -27.06 21.55 -43.62
CA GLU A 50 -25.73 21.68 -44.20
C GLU A 50 -25.04 22.95 -43.68
N ARG A 51 -23.77 22.83 -43.28
CA ARG A 51 -23.00 23.97 -42.79
C ARG A 51 -22.91 25.07 -43.84
N LYS A 52 -23.49 26.24 -43.55
CA LYS A 52 -23.41 27.43 -44.41
C LYS A 52 -22.21 28.29 -44.04
N VAL A 53 -21.40 28.66 -45.04
CA VAL A 53 -20.24 29.58 -44.87
C VAL A 53 -20.68 31.06 -44.91
N SER A 54 -21.91 31.36 -45.36
CA SER A 54 -22.45 32.71 -45.48
C SER A 54 -23.84 32.85 -44.83
N LYS A 55 -24.14 34.06 -44.34
CA LYS A 55 -25.43 34.46 -43.77
C LYS A 55 -26.50 34.57 -44.88
N GLU A 56 -27.00 33.45 -45.37
CA GLU A 56 -28.20 33.43 -46.20
C GLU A 56 -29.33 32.58 -45.60
N LYS A 57 -30.54 33.14 -45.76
CA LYS A 57 -31.81 32.88 -45.05
C LYS A 57 -32.12 31.40 -44.74
N LYS A 58 -32.81 31.21 -43.61
CA LYS A 58 -33.40 29.94 -43.11
C LYS A 58 -34.04 29.16 -44.27
N PRO A 59 -33.58 27.94 -44.59
CA PRO A 59 -34.22 27.11 -45.61
C PRO A 59 -35.56 26.57 -45.09
N LYS A 60 -36.51 26.33 -46.01
CA LYS A 60 -37.77 25.64 -45.67
C LYS A 60 -37.47 24.18 -45.32
N LEU A 61 -38.04 23.69 -44.21
CA LEU A 61 -37.96 22.29 -43.76
C LEU A 61 -38.37 21.34 -44.91
N LYS A 62 -37.38 20.71 -45.54
CA LYS A 62 -37.54 19.37 -46.10
C LYS A 62 -36.65 18.47 -45.26
N LYS A 63 -37.25 17.49 -44.57
CA LYS A 63 -36.53 16.43 -43.83
C LYS A 63 -35.73 15.60 -44.84
N LYS A 64 -34.53 16.06 -45.17
CA LYS A 64 -33.56 15.29 -45.91
C LYS A 64 -32.74 14.54 -44.88
N ASP A 65 -32.74 13.21 -44.94
CA ASP A 65 -31.92 12.36 -44.08
C ASP A 65 -30.46 12.44 -44.51
N TRP A 66 -29.85 13.61 -44.31
CA TRP A 66 -28.42 13.86 -44.53
C TRP A 66 -27.55 12.76 -43.91
N TRP A 67 -28.04 12.19 -42.82
CA TRP A 67 -27.45 11.09 -42.09
C TRP A 67 -27.12 9.85 -42.92
N ARG A 68 -28.00 9.41 -43.82
CA ARG A 68 -27.82 8.14 -44.55
C ARG A 68 -27.21 8.31 -45.94
N LEU A 69 -26.97 9.56 -46.34
CA LEU A 69 -26.55 9.91 -47.69
C LEU A 69 -25.03 10.00 -47.86
N HIS A 70 -24.29 10.07 -46.76
CA HIS A 70 -22.85 10.29 -46.75
C HIS A 70 -22.17 9.26 -45.85
N ALA A 71 -21.00 8.75 -46.25
CA ALA A 71 -20.26 7.76 -45.47
C ALA A 71 -19.83 8.32 -44.11
N PHE A 72 -19.36 9.56 -44.07
CA PHE A 72 -18.88 10.20 -42.86
C PHE A 72 -19.52 11.57 -42.66
N CYS A 73 -20.07 11.83 -41.46
CA CYS A 73 -20.69 13.12 -41.14
C CYS A 73 -20.04 13.74 -39.91
N ILE A 74 -19.44 14.92 -40.05
CA ILE A 74 -18.98 15.74 -38.92
C ILE A 74 -20.13 16.66 -38.53
N VAL A 75 -20.70 16.46 -37.35
CA VAL A 75 -21.90 17.15 -36.89
C VAL A 75 -21.58 17.95 -35.65
N ARG A 76 -21.88 19.25 -35.71
CA ARG A 76 -21.78 20.17 -34.57
C ARG A 76 -23.12 20.24 -33.87
N HIS A 77 -23.15 19.97 -32.57
CA HIS A 77 -24.35 20.06 -31.75
C HIS A 77 -24.36 21.43 -31.08
N TYR A 78 -25.41 22.20 -31.34
CA TYR A 78 -25.64 23.49 -30.70
C TYR A 78 -26.74 23.35 -29.63
N GLY A 79 -26.52 23.97 -28.48
CA GLY A 79 -27.52 24.05 -27.41
C GLY A 79 -28.67 25.01 -27.75
N ASP A 80 -29.65 25.10 -26.86
CA ASP A 80 -30.82 25.99 -27.01
C ASP A 80 -30.43 27.47 -27.01
N ASP A 81 -29.32 27.80 -26.34
CA ASP A 81 -28.69 29.12 -26.34
C ASP A 81 -27.89 29.41 -27.62
N ASN A 82 -27.87 28.45 -28.55
CA ASN A 82 -27.15 28.49 -29.81
C ASN A 82 -25.62 28.57 -29.65
N GLU A 83 -25.10 28.19 -28.48
CA GLU A 83 -23.68 27.93 -28.27
C GLU A 83 -23.32 26.52 -28.76
N LEU A 84 -22.06 26.32 -29.14
CA LEU A 84 -21.58 25.01 -29.61
C LEU A 84 -21.31 24.15 -28.37
N ASP A 85 -22.12 23.13 -28.16
CA ASP A 85 -21.94 22.17 -27.07
C ASP A 85 -20.81 21.19 -27.41
N ASP A 86 -20.98 20.46 -28.52
CA ASP A 86 -20.12 19.35 -28.88
C ASP A 86 -19.95 19.20 -30.40
N THR A 87 -18.96 18.42 -30.81
CA THR A 87 -18.80 17.99 -32.21
C THR A 87 -18.52 16.50 -32.26
N TYR A 88 -19.21 15.79 -33.15
CA TYR A 88 -19.08 14.35 -33.31
C TYR A 88 -18.80 13.99 -34.77
N LEU A 89 -18.02 12.92 -34.97
CA LEU A 89 -17.91 12.23 -36.24
C LEU A 89 -18.81 11.01 -36.22
N TYR A 90 -19.77 10.98 -37.11
CA TYR A 90 -20.66 9.85 -37.35
C TYR A 90 -20.15 9.01 -38.50
N VAL A 91 -20.08 7.71 -38.26
CA VAL A 91 -19.61 6.72 -39.23
C VAL A 91 -20.79 5.86 -39.65
N ASN A 92 -21.24 5.98 -40.89
CA ASN A 92 -22.44 5.28 -41.37
C ASN A 92 -22.17 3.89 -41.98
N PRO A 93 -21.08 3.66 -42.75
CA PRO A 93 -20.86 2.37 -43.40
C PRO A 93 -20.73 1.24 -42.38
N GLN A 94 -21.59 0.22 -42.51
CA GLN A 94 -21.68 -0.87 -41.53
C GLN A 94 -20.34 -1.59 -41.34
N LYS A 95 -19.64 -1.95 -42.42
CA LYS A 95 -18.36 -2.65 -42.36
C LYS A 95 -17.25 -1.83 -41.71
N ILE A 96 -17.30 -0.50 -41.82
CA ILE A 96 -16.36 0.39 -41.13
C ILE A 96 -16.72 0.51 -39.64
N ARG A 97 -18.01 0.52 -39.29
CA ARG A 97 -18.46 0.47 -37.89
C ARG A 97 -18.03 -0.81 -37.19
N GLU A 98 -18.19 -1.96 -37.85
CA GLU A 98 -17.70 -3.26 -37.37
C GLU A 98 -16.17 -3.26 -37.19
N LEU A 99 -15.42 -2.67 -38.13
CA LEU A 99 -13.96 -2.51 -37.99
C LEU A 99 -13.58 -1.64 -36.79
N LEU A 100 -14.26 -0.50 -36.59
CA LEU A 100 -14.00 0.40 -35.47
C LEU A 100 -14.30 -0.27 -34.13
N ASP A 101 -15.39 -1.02 -34.02
CA ASP A 101 -15.74 -1.75 -32.80
C ASP A 101 -14.72 -2.86 -32.49
N ASP A 102 -14.30 -3.62 -33.50
CA ASP A 102 -13.32 -4.68 -33.30
C ASP A 102 -11.93 -4.17 -32.90
N VAL A 103 -11.51 -3.01 -33.44
CA VAL A 103 -10.17 -2.46 -33.21
C VAL A 103 -10.10 -1.56 -31.98
N ILE A 104 -11.08 -0.67 -31.80
CA ILE A 104 -11.13 0.30 -30.70
C ILE A 104 -11.97 -0.26 -29.54
N GLY A 105 -13.16 -0.75 -29.85
CA GLY A 105 -14.13 -1.25 -28.88
C GLY A 105 -14.48 -0.21 -27.81
N ASN A 106 -14.16 -0.51 -26.55
CA ASN A 106 -14.48 0.34 -25.41
C ASN A 106 -13.40 1.40 -25.15
N TYR A 107 -13.50 2.54 -25.84
CA TYR A 107 -12.69 3.73 -25.52
C TYR A 107 -13.33 4.53 -24.37
N PRO A 108 -12.58 4.93 -23.34
CA PRO A 108 -13.12 5.72 -22.22
C PRO A 108 -13.73 7.05 -22.71
N GLY A 109 -14.99 7.30 -22.35
CA GLY A 109 -15.74 8.48 -22.78
C GLY A 109 -16.49 8.29 -24.10
N ASP A 110 -15.89 7.55 -25.04
CA ASP A 110 -16.43 7.31 -26.39
C ASP A 110 -16.47 5.80 -26.73
N PRO A 111 -17.27 4.98 -26.03
CA PRO A 111 -17.37 3.56 -26.36
C PRO A 111 -17.95 3.41 -27.77
N ILE A 112 -17.27 2.65 -28.62
CA ILE A 112 -17.77 2.38 -29.96
C ILE A 112 -18.97 1.45 -29.86
N ASN A 113 -20.10 1.89 -30.39
CA ASN A 113 -21.31 1.08 -30.53
C ASN A 113 -21.53 0.82 -32.02
N VAL A 114 -21.44 -0.45 -32.44
CA VAL A 114 -21.62 -0.85 -33.86
C VAL A 114 -22.92 -0.32 -34.45
N ASP A 115 -24.00 -0.24 -33.67
CA ASP A 115 -25.30 0.21 -34.17
C ASP A 115 -25.31 1.72 -34.48
N ASP A 116 -24.48 2.50 -33.80
CA ASP A 116 -24.43 3.96 -33.89
C ASP A 116 -23.05 4.49 -33.44
N VAL A 117 -22.10 4.51 -34.38
CA VAL A 117 -20.72 4.94 -34.09
C VAL A 117 -20.63 6.46 -34.17
N GLN A 118 -20.49 7.09 -33.00
CA GLN A 118 -20.25 8.51 -32.82
C GLN A 118 -18.94 8.70 -32.06
N ILE A 119 -18.02 9.46 -32.63
CA ILE A 119 -16.71 9.72 -32.01
C ILE A 119 -16.65 11.21 -31.66
N HIS A 120 -16.48 11.54 -30.38
CA HIS A 120 -16.41 12.93 -29.90
C HIS A 120 -15.10 13.62 -30.30
N ALA A 121 -15.17 14.91 -30.60
CA ALA A 121 -14.00 15.74 -30.89
C ALA A 121 -13.14 15.94 -29.63
N PRO A 122 -11.81 15.78 -29.70
CA PRO A 122 -11.00 15.88 -30.91
C PRO A 122 -10.66 14.53 -31.56
N TYR A 123 -11.49 13.50 -31.36
CA TYR A 123 -11.41 12.19 -32.03
C TYR A 123 -10.17 11.38 -31.65
N ASN A 124 -9.76 11.45 -30.38
CA ASN A 124 -8.54 10.83 -29.86
C ASN A 124 -8.46 9.32 -30.17
N ALA A 125 -9.60 8.62 -30.10
CA ALA A 125 -9.68 7.19 -30.41
C ALA A 125 -9.17 6.87 -31.83
N LEU A 126 -9.51 7.70 -32.82
CA LEU A 126 -9.03 7.52 -34.19
C LEU A 126 -7.54 7.77 -34.32
N PHE A 127 -6.98 8.73 -33.59
CA PHE A 127 -5.54 8.98 -33.60
C PHE A 127 -4.77 7.82 -32.98
N HIS A 128 -5.21 7.33 -31.81
CA HIS A 128 -4.53 6.30 -31.04
C HIS A 128 -4.48 4.96 -31.77
N TYR A 129 -5.56 4.59 -32.46
CA TYR A 129 -5.70 3.29 -33.14
C TYR A 129 -5.50 3.37 -34.66
N ARG A 130 -4.99 4.50 -35.20
CA ARG A 130 -4.91 4.73 -36.65
C ARG A 130 -4.12 3.66 -37.40
N GLU A 131 -3.04 3.14 -36.80
CA GLU A 131 -2.15 2.17 -37.45
C GLU A 131 -2.79 0.78 -37.47
N GLU A 132 -3.42 0.38 -36.36
CA GLU A 132 -4.19 -0.86 -36.25
C GLU A 132 -5.42 -0.85 -37.17
N LEU A 133 -6.13 0.28 -37.25
CA LEU A 133 -7.28 0.48 -38.14
C LEU A 133 -6.87 0.34 -39.61
N GLU A 134 -5.78 0.99 -40.03
CA GLU A 134 -5.29 0.87 -41.41
C GLU A 134 -4.87 -0.58 -41.71
N LYS A 135 -4.13 -1.21 -40.79
CA LYS A 135 -3.64 -2.58 -40.96
C LYS A 135 -4.76 -3.62 -41.03
N GLU A 136 -5.66 -3.65 -40.05
CA GLU A 136 -6.75 -4.63 -40.02
C GLU A 136 -7.81 -4.31 -41.08
N GLY A 137 -8.07 -3.03 -41.37
CA GLY A 137 -8.97 -2.63 -42.44
C GLY A 137 -8.49 -3.09 -43.81
N ARG A 138 -7.20 -2.87 -44.16
CA ARG A 138 -6.61 -3.36 -45.41
C ARG A 138 -6.69 -4.88 -45.49
N LYS A 139 -6.31 -5.58 -44.42
CA LYS A 139 -6.40 -7.04 -44.37
C LYS A 139 -7.82 -7.57 -44.61
N ARG A 140 -8.86 -6.89 -44.10
CA ARG A 140 -10.27 -7.28 -44.29
C ARG A 140 -10.79 -7.03 -45.70
N PHE A 141 -10.42 -5.89 -46.31
CA PHE A 141 -11.06 -5.41 -47.54
C PHE A 141 -10.19 -5.56 -48.80
N GLU A 142 -8.87 -5.55 -48.67
CA GLU A 142 -7.91 -5.66 -49.79
C GLU A 142 -7.64 -7.13 -50.17
N GLY A 143 -7.72 -8.08 -49.23
CA GLY A 143 -7.47 -9.50 -49.51
C GLY A 143 -6.00 -9.81 -49.82
N GLU A 144 -5.74 -11.00 -50.39
CA GLU A 144 -4.36 -11.46 -50.71
C GLU A 144 -3.81 -10.86 -52.01
N ASN A 145 -4.68 -10.34 -52.90
CA ASN A 145 -4.29 -9.79 -54.20
C ASN A 145 -4.70 -8.30 -54.32
N PRO A 146 -3.75 -7.35 -54.32
CA PRO A 146 -4.05 -5.91 -54.39
C PRO A 146 -4.84 -5.49 -55.64
N ASP A 147 -4.73 -6.23 -56.75
CA ASP A 147 -5.43 -5.92 -58.00
C ASP A 147 -6.91 -6.34 -57.99
N GLN A 148 -7.33 -7.15 -57.00
CA GLN A 148 -8.71 -7.63 -56.84
C GLN A 148 -9.12 -7.61 -55.36
N PRO A 149 -9.47 -6.43 -54.82
CA PRO A 149 -9.86 -6.31 -53.42
C PRO A 149 -11.11 -7.13 -53.11
N THR A 150 -11.11 -7.75 -51.93
CA THR A 150 -12.23 -8.58 -51.43
C THR A 150 -13.51 -7.75 -51.30
N ASP A 151 -13.37 -6.48 -50.92
CA ASP A 151 -14.45 -5.50 -50.86
C ASP A 151 -13.97 -4.11 -51.31
N PRO A 152 -14.09 -3.78 -52.61
CA PRO A 152 -13.61 -2.52 -53.16
C PRO A 152 -14.29 -1.27 -52.55
N GLU A 153 -15.57 -1.37 -52.18
CA GLU A 153 -16.33 -0.22 -51.67
C GLU A 153 -15.89 0.13 -50.25
N SER A 154 -15.81 -0.86 -49.36
CA SER A 154 -15.31 -0.67 -47.99
C SER A 154 -13.85 -0.26 -47.97
N LEU A 155 -13.03 -0.76 -48.91
CA LEU A 155 -11.64 -0.34 -49.06
C LEU A 155 -11.55 1.15 -49.43
N GLN A 156 -12.38 1.62 -50.36
CA GLN A 156 -12.43 3.04 -50.73
C GLN A 156 -12.86 3.92 -49.54
N GLN A 157 -13.86 3.47 -48.77
CA GLN A 157 -14.33 4.16 -47.56
C GLN A 157 -13.25 4.20 -46.46
N LEU A 158 -12.50 3.11 -46.27
CA LEU A 158 -11.37 3.06 -45.35
C LEU A 158 -10.28 4.05 -45.76
N ILE A 159 -9.87 4.05 -47.03
CA ILE A 159 -8.85 4.98 -47.54
C ILE A 159 -9.28 6.43 -47.29
N LEU A 160 -10.54 6.75 -47.59
CA LEU A 160 -11.10 8.07 -47.35
C LEU A 160 -11.04 8.46 -45.85
N LEU A 161 -11.39 7.55 -44.93
CA LEU A 161 -11.28 7.80 -43.49
C LEU A 161 -9.82 8.01 -43.07
N MET A 162 -8.90 7.17 -43.55
CA MET A 162 -7.48 7.27 -43.21
C MET A 162 -6.84 8.55 -43.73
N ASP A 163 -7.19 9.00 -44.94
CA ASP A 163 -6.74 10.27 -45.50
C ASP A 163 -7.26 11.45 -44.68
N TRP A 164 -8.52 11.37 -44.23
CA TRP A 164 -9.08 12.38 -43.34
C TRP A 164 -8.37 12.41 -41.98
N ILE A 165 -8.10 11.24 -41.36
CA ILE A 165 -7.35 11.15 -40.09
C ILE A 165 -5.96 11.78 -40.26
N LYS A 166 -5.24 11.44 -41.33
CA LYS A 166 -3.91 11.99 -41.64
C LYS A 166 -3.96 13.51 -41.81
N SER A 167 -4.96 14.02 -42.53
CA SER A 167 -5.12 15.46 -42.72
C SER A 167 -5.57 16.20 -41.46
N HIS A 168 -6.41 15.59 -40.62
CA HIS A 168 -6.94 16.21 -39.41
C HIS A 168 -5.87 16.34 -38.33
N PHE A 169 -5.03 15.30 -38.19
CA PHE A 169 -3.99 15.20 -37.17
C PHE A 169 -2.58 15.43 -37.72
N ASP A 170 -2.41 16.09 -38.87
CA ASP A 170 -1.10 16.27 -39.52
C ASP A 170 -0.02 16.79 -38.55
N ARG A 171 -0.36 17.78 -37.72
CA ARG A 171 0.57 18.37 -36.75
C ARG A 171 0.89 17.41 -35.60
N GLU A 172 -0.14 16.73 -35.09
CA GLU A 172 -0.04 15.74 -34.01
C GLU A 172 0.77 14.53 -34.45
N ILE A 173 0.51 13.99 -35.64
CA ILE A 173 1.24 12.88 -36.24
C ILE A 173 2.70 13.28 -36.46
N ALA A 174 2.97 14.43 -37.07
CA ALA A 174 4.33 14.91 -37.28
C ALA A 174 5.10 15.09 -35.96
N ALA A 175 4.46 15.62 -34.92
CA ALA A 175 5.07 15.76 -33.60
C ALA A 175 5.34 14.38 -32.95
N TYR A 176 4.39 13.46 -33.04
CA TYR A 176 4.48 12.10 -32.51
C TYR A 176 5.60 11.30 -33.22
N GLU A 177 5.61 11.26 -34.54
CA GLU A 177 6.62 10.55 -35.33
C GLU A 177 8.01 11.15 -35.14
N LYS A 178 8.13 12.47 -35.06
CA LYS A 178 9.41 13.14 -34.74
C LYS A 178 9.91 12.75 -33.36
N CYS A 179 9.01 12.65 -32.37
CA CYS A 179 9.34 12.21 -31.03
C CYS A 179 9.87 10.77 -31.04
N LEU A 180 9.20 9.86 -31.76
CA LEU A 180 9.57 8.44 -31.81
C LEU A 180 10.82 8.14 -32.63
N SER A 181 11.04 8.87 -33.73
CA SER A 181 12.19 8.65 -34.62
C SER A 181 13.51 9.18 -34.08
N SER A 182 13.46 10.05 -33.06
CA SER A 182 14.66 10.61 -32.43
C SER A 182 15.30 9.59 -31.49
N ALA A 183 16.49 9.09 -31.85
CA ALA A 183 17.21 8.09 -31.07
C ALA A 183 17.76 8.64 -29.74
N ASP A 184 18.28 9.87 -29.74
CA ASP A 184 19.00 10.44 -28.60
C ASP A 184 18.19 11.47 -27.79
N HIS A 185 17.16 12.10 -28.40
CA HIS A 185 16.37 13.17 -27.77
C HIS A 185 14.89 13.04 -28.12
N LYS A 186 14.17 12.16 -27.42
CA LYS A 186 12.71 12.06 -27.54
C LYS A 186 12.09 13.25 -26.80
N ALA A 187 11.48 14.17 -27.53
CA ALA A 187 10.84 15.35 -26.95
C ALA A 187 9.45 15.60 -27.56
N ILE A 188 8.54 16.16 -26.76
CA ILE A 188 7.17 16.47 -27.21
C ILE A 188 6.68 17.79 -26.61
N SER A 189 5.85 18.53 -27.36
CA SER A 189 5.20 19.73 -26.83
C SER A 189 4.02 19.38 -25.93
N TYR A 190 3.76 20.27 -24.96
CA TYR A 190 2.74 20.02 -23.94
C TYR A 190 1.34 19.77 -24.51
N ASP A 191 0.94 20.52 -25.55
CA ASP A 191 -0.37 20.41 -26.21
C ASP A 191 -0.56 19.11 -27.01
N LYS A 192 0.51 18.31 -27.18
CA LYS A 192 0.51 17.04 -27.91
C LYS A 192 0.72 15.83 -27.00
N LEU A 193 0.84 16.01 -25.68
CA LEU A 193 1.07 14.93 -24.72
C LEU A 193 0.08 13.77 -24.83
N TRP A 194 -1.21 14.07 -25.02
CA TRP A 194 -2.27 13.07 -25.14
C TRP A 194 -2.01 12.00 -26.21
N THR A 195 -1.21 12.33 -27.24
CA THR A 195 -0.82 11.38 -28.31
C THR A 195 0.03 10.21 -27.80
N LEU A 196 0.71 10.37 -26.66
CA LEU A 196 1.61 9.37 -26.07
C LEU A 196 0.91 8.44 -25.07
N PHE A 197 -0.30 8.77 -24.60
CA PHE A 197 -0.97 8.07 -23.50
C PHE A 197 -2.33 7.50 -23.93
N PRO A 198 -2.37 6.55 -24.89
CA PRO A 198 -3.61 5.87 -25.21
C PRO A 198 -4.11 5.03 -24.02
N PRO A 199 -5.44 4.87 -23.86
CA PRO A 199 -6.00 3.94 -22.89
C PRO A 199 -5.40 2.54 -23.03
N GLY A 200 -5.03 1.91 -21.91
CA GLY A 200 -4.37 0.62 -21.87
C GLY A 200 -2.84 0.66 -21.98
N GLU A 201 -2.22 1.78 -22.36
CA GLU A 201 -0.76 1.93 -22.38
C GLU A 201 -0.18 1.75 -20.97
N ILE A 202 1.01 1.14 -20.89
CA ILE A 202 1.74 1.03 -19.63
C ILE A 202 2.64 2.24 -19.47
N VAL A 203 2.43 2.99 -18.40
CA VAL A 203 3.17 4.21 -18.06
C VAL A 203 4.06 3.95 -16.87
N TYR A 204 5.29 4.39 -16.99
CA TYR A 204 6.27 4.45 -15.91
C TYR A 204 6.22 5.81 -15.22
N SER A 205 6.39 5.80 -13.90
CA SER A 205 6.60 6.99 -13.08
C SER A 205 7.40 6.63 -11.82
N LYS A 206 8.10 7.60 -11.25
CA LYS A 206 8.74 7.44 -9.93
C LYS A 206 7.82 7.98 -8.84
N VAL A 207 7.36 7.11 -7.95
CA VAL A 207 6.51 7.47 -6.81
C VAL A 207 7.24 7.10 -5.52
N ASN A 208 7.43 8.07 -4.62
CA ASN A 208 8.21 7.89 -3.39
C ASN A 208 9.61 7.30 -3.64
N ASP A 209 10.30 7.80 -4.67
CA ASP A 209 11.61 7.32 -5.14
C ASP A 209 11.63 5.86 -5.62
N GLN A 210 10.47 5.23 -5.83
CA GLN A 210 10.34 3.88 -6.37
C GLN A 210 9.88 3.91 -7.82
N ASN A 211 10.53 3.09 -8.67
CA ASN A 211 10.07 2.81 -10.02
C ASN A 211 8.67 2.17 -9.94
N ARG A 212 7.69 2.70 -10.67
CA ARG A 212 6.34 2.12 -10.73
C ARG A 212 5.83 2.09 -12.16
N ALA A 213 5.06 1.06 -12.48
CA ALA A 213 4.26 1.01 -13.69
C ALA A 213 2.77 1.06 -13.36
N PHE A 214 2.02 1.67 -14.27
CA PHE A 214 0.58 1.83 -14.20
C PHE A 214 -0.03 1.60 -15.58
N ARG A 215 -1.28 1.16 -15.63
CA ARG A 215 -2.03 1.08 -16.89
C ARG A 215 -2.89 2.33 -17.05
N VAL A 216 -2.82 3.00 -18.19
CA VAL A 216 -3.64 4.18 -18.47
C VAL A 216 -5.10 3.77 -18.54
N VAL A 217 -5.94 4.45 -17.78
CA VAL A 217 -7.40 4.37 -17.91
C VAL A 217 -7.85 5.43 -18.90
N ASP A 218 -7.56 6.70 -18.64
CA ASP A 218 -7.77 7.82 -19.56
C ASP A 218 -6.79 8.98 -19.29
N SER A 219 -6.82 10.01 -20.14
CA SER A 219 -6.06 11.23 -19.92
C SER A 219 -6.80 12.47 -20.42
N ASN A 220 -6.59 13.61 -19.76
CA ASN A 220 -7.19 14.88 -20.16
C ASN A 220 -6.33 16.08 -19.74
N TYR A 221 -6.56 17.22 -20.39
CA TYR A 221 -6.04 18.51 -19.94
C TYR A 221 -7.02 19.12 -18.96
N ASN A 222 -6.52 19.51 -17.79
CA ASN A 222 -7.30 20.24 -16.80
C ASN A 222 -6.73 21.66 -16.67
N GLU A 223 -7.62 22.67 -16.76
CA GLU A 223 -7.25 24.08 -16.76
C GLU A 223 -7.34 24.77 -15.39
N SER A 224 -7.85 24.11 -14.33
CA SER A 224 -8.08 24.74 -13.03
C SER A 224 -7.77 23.83 -11.83
N PRO A 225 -7.09 24.30 -10.76
CA PRO A 225 -6.53 25.66 -10.55
C PRO A 225 -5.14 25.88 -11.18
N CYS A 226 -4.55 24.86 -11.82
CA CYS A 226 -3.29 24.94 -12.55
C CYS A 226 -3.40 24.12 -13.83
N LYS A 227 -2.81 24.58 -14.95
CA LYS A 227 -2.78 23.83 -16.21
C LYS A 227 -1.93 22.57 -16.05
N VAL A 228 -2.58 21.42 -16.06
CA VAL A 228 -1.98 20.10 -15.84
C VAL A 228 -2.57 19.10 -16.83
N PHE A 229 -1.72 18.20 -17.31
CA PHE A 229 -2.16 17.05 -18.07
C PHE A 229 -2.29 15.90 -17.09
N ALA A 230 -3.54 15.51 -16.82
CA ALA A 230 -3.89 14.51 -15.83
C ALA A 230 -4.07 13.16 -16.53
N ILE A 231 -3.34 12.16 -16.06
CA ILE A 231 -3.42 10.79 -16.56
C ILE A 231 -4.04 9.96 -15.44
N ARG A 232 -5.26 9.48 -15.64
CA ARG A 232 -5.89 8.53 -14.71
C ARG A 232 -5.34 7.15 -15.03
N VAL A 233 -4.74 6.52 -14.03
CA VAL A 233 -4.06 5.23 -14.18
C VAL A 233 -4.53 4.24 -13.14
N GLU A 234 -4.47 2.95 -13.47
CA GLU A 234 -4.75 1.85 -12.55
C GLU A 234 -3.50 1.02 -12.23
N PHE A 235 -3.48 0.43 -11.04
CA PHE A 235 -2.44 -0.47 -10.54
C PHE A 235 -3.04 -1.52 -9.61
N ILE A 236 -2.32 -2.60 -9.34
CA ILE A 236 -2.79 -3.71 -8.50
C ILE A 236 -2.37 -3.48 -7.04
N ASP A 237 -3.31 -3.66 -6.12
CA ASP A 237 -3.09 -3.58 -4.67
C ASP A 237 -3.92 -4.66 -3.96
N PHE A 238 -3.70 -4.84 -2.66
CA PHE A 238 -4.42 -5.80 -1.82
C PHE A 238 -5.10 -5.08 -0.66
N ASP A 239 -6.43 -5.18 -0.56
CA ASP A 239 -7.21 -4.47 0.47
C ASP A 239 -7.38 -5.25 1.79
N GLY A 240 -6.62 -6.33 1.97
CA GLY A 240 -6.78 -7.25 3.10
C GLY A 240 -7.77 -8.40 2.85
N THR A 241 -8.56 -8.31 1.79
CA THR A 241 -9.54 -9.34 1.41
C THR A 241 -9.48 -9.75 -0.06
N HIS A 242 -9.26 -8.81 -0.97
CA HIS A 242 -9.23 -9.00 -2.41
C HIS A 242 -7.95 -8.40 -2.99
N LEU A 243 -7.42 -9.06 -4.02
CA LEU A 243 -6.37 -8.55 -4.87
C LEU A 243 -7.02 -7.94 -6.12
N GLY A 244 -6.74 -6.68 -6.43
CA GLY A 244 -7.44 -5.98 -7.51
C GLY A 244 -6.90 -4.60 -7.84
N PHE A 245 -7.61 -3.90 -8.72
CA PHE A 245 -7.20 -2.60 -9.25
C PHE A 245 -7.57 -1.44 -8.32
N ARG A 246 -6.64 -0.50 -8.18
CA ARG A 246 -6.85 0.84 -7.64
C ARG A 246 -6.49 1.88 -8.70
N GLU A 247 -7.16 3.01 -8.64
CA GLU A 247 -6.88 4.14 -9.52
C GLU A 247 -6.14 5.26 -8.78
N GLN A 248 -5.29 5.97 -9.51
CA GLN A 248 -4.68 7.23 -9.08
C GLN A 248 -4.47 8.16 -10.28
N HIS A 249 -4.07 9.41 -10.02
CA HIS A 249 -3.73 10.36 -11.06
C HIS A 249 -2.23 10.63 -11.08
N LEU A 250 -1.62 10.54 -12.26
CA LEU A 250 -0.30 11.10 -12.53
C LEU A 250 -0.50 12.46 -13.19
N MET A 251 0.30 13.45 -12.79
CA MET A 251 0.12 14.84 -13.22
C MET A 251 1.38 15.33 -13.90
N ILE A 252 1.26 15.81 -15.14
CA ILE A 252 2.35 16.50 -15.84
C ILE A 252 2.01 17.99 -15.86
N HIS A 253 2.82 18.80 -15.20
CA HIS A 253 2.66 20.25 -15.19
C HIS A 253 2.95 20.86 -16.56
N THR A 254 2.26 21.96 -16.88
CA THR A 254 2.53 22.70 -18.12
C THR A 254 3.99 23.16 -18.21
N TYR A 255 4.57 23.02 -19.40
CA TYR A 255 5.92 23.47 -19.72
C TYR A 255 5.94 24.21 -21.07
N PRO A 256 6.85 25.18 -21.25
CA PRO A 256 6.97 25.91 -22.50
C PRO A 256 7.70 25.07 -23.56
N GLY A 257 7.28 25.18 -24.83
CA GLY A 257 7.94 24.52 -25.95
C GLY A 257 7.81 23.01 -25.91
N SER A 258 8.94 22.31 -26.08
CA SER A 258 9.04 20.86 -26.02
C SER A 258 9.93 20.43 -24.85
N GLN A 259 9.56 19.34 -24.19
CA GLN A 259 10.32 18.77 -23.09
C GLN A 259 10.77 17.36 -23.46
N GLU A 260 11.98 17.00 -23.02
CA GLU A 260 12.50 15.64 -23.16
C GLU A 260 11.71 14.68 -22.27
N LEU A 261 11.38 13.51 -22.82
CA LEU A 261 10.55 12.52 -22.13
C LEU A 261 11.18 12.12 -20.79
N GLU A 262 12.50 11.94 -20.71
CA GLU A 262 13.21 11.52 -19.49
C GLU A 262 13.06 12.48 -18.30
N LEU A 263 12.76 13.75 -18.56
CA LEU A 263 12.55 14.77 -17.53
C LEU A 263 11.08 14.84 -17.05
N MET A 264 10.20 14.01 -17.61
CA MET A 264 8.78 14.01 -17.27
C MET A 264 8.48 13.07 -16.09
N ASP A 265 7.52 13.45 -15.26
CA ASP A 265 7.09 12.66 -14.10
C ASP A 265 6.40 11.33 -14.50
N ALA A 266 5.87 11.26 -15.73
CA ALA A 266 5.20 10.08 -16.27
C ALA A 266 5.53 9.90 -17.76
N ILE A 267 5.93 8.69 -18.14
CA ILE A 267 6.43 8.36 -19.49
C ILE A 267 5.90 6.99 -19.90
N PRO A 268 5.40 6.77 -21.13
CA PRO A 268 5.08 5.42 -21.60
C PRO A 268 6.30 4.50 -21.47
N LEU A 269 6.14 3.36 -20.80
CA LEU A 269 7.23 2.46 -20.44
C LEU A 269 8.02 2.01 -21.68
N ARG A 270 7.33 1.78 -22.81
CA ARG A 270 7.94 1.40 -24.09
C ARG A 270 8.89 2.45 -24.69
N LEU A 271 8.82 3.70 -24.23
CA LEU A 271 9.64 4.80 -24.74
C LEU A 271 10.92 5.04 -23.95
N LEU A 272 11.05 4.41 -22.77
CA LEU A 272 12.25 4.50 -21.93
C LEU A 272 13.43 3.73 -22.53
N HIS A 273 14.63 4.28 -22.39
CA HIS A 273 15.88 3.63 -22.81
C HIS A 273 16.14 2.33 -22.04
N GLN A 274 15.80 2.26 -20.76
CA GLN A 274 15.99 1.09 -19.88
C GLN A 274 14.69 0.30 -19.65
N SER A 275 13.76 0.33 -20.62
CA SER A 275 12.42 -0.26 -20.46
C SER A 275 12.43 -1.75 -20.13
N SER A 276 13.36 -2.53 -20.69
CA SER A 276 13.51 -3.97 -20.40
C SER A 276 13.98 -4.23 -18.96
N GLU A 277 15.02 -3.52 -18.51
CA GLU A 277 15.57 -3.67 -17.15
C GLU A 277 14.54 -3.27 -16.09
N ILE A 278 13.84 -2.15 -16.31
CA ILE A 278 12.76 -1.68 -15.42
C ILE A 278 11.61 -2.68 -15.41
N ARG A 279 11.23 -3.25 -16.56
CA ARG A 279 10.17 -4.28 -16.62
C ARG A 279 10.55 -5.51 -15.79
N GLU A 280 11.78 -6.01 -15.92
CA GLU A 280 12.25 -7.16 -15.13
C GLU A 280 12.24 -6.87 -13.62
N GLU A 281 12.71 -5.68 -13.20
CA GLU A 281 12.66 -5.22 -11.81
C GLU A 281 11.23 -5.22 -11.28
N LEU A 282 10.30 -4.59 -12.02
CA LEU A 282 8.90 -4.45 -11.61
C LEU A 282 8.18 -5.79 -11.53
N VAL A 283 8.43 -6.69 -12.49
CA VAL A 283 7.86 -8.06 -12.45
C VAL A 283 8.40 -8.81 -11.23
N ALA A 284 9.70 -8.75 -10.96
CA ALA A 284 10.31 -9.40 -9.80
C ALA A 284 9.72 -8.87 -8.47
N ARG A 285 9.59 -7.55 -8.34
CA ARG A 285 8.89 -6.93 -7.19
C ARG A 285 7.45 -7.40 -7.10
N GLY A 286 6.74 -7.48 -8.22
CA GLY A 286 5.35 -7.94 -8.25
C GLY A 286 5.15 -9.37 -7.79
N ARG A 287 6.08 -10.28 -8.13
CA ARG A 287 6.09 -11.63 -7.57
C ARG A 287 6.32 -11.64 -6.06
N LYS A 288 7.17 -10.72 -5.57
CA LYS A 288 7.37 -10.54 -4.13
C LYS A 288 6.12 -9.99 -3.45
N PHE A 289 5.45 -9.00 -4.03
CA PHE A 289 4.18 -8.46 -3.57
C PHE A 289 3.10 -9.54 -3.49
N GLU A 290 2.94 -10.35 -4.54
CA GLU A 290 2.04 -11.50 -4.60
C GLU A 290 2.29 -12.49 -3.45
N GLY A 291 3.55 -12.79 -3.16
CA GLY A 291 3.95 -13.62 -2.03
C GLY A 291 3.64 -13.03 -0.65
N LEU A 292 3.45 -11.71 -0.56
CA LEU A 292 3.14 -10.98 0.67
C LEU A 292 1.64 -10.75 0.89
N VAL A 293 0.78 -11.28 0.02
CA VAL A 293 -0.67 -11.22 0.18
C VAL A 293 -1.09 -12.05 1.40
N GLY A 294 -1.90 -11.45 2.27
CA GLY A 294 -2.33 -12.04 3.54
C GLY A 294 -1.53 -11.54 4.75
N GLN A 295 -1.23 -12.45 5.66
CA GLN A 295 -0.52 -12.19 6.92
C GLN A 295 0.88 -12.79 6.88
N HIS A 296 1.91 -11.96 7.07
CA HIS A 296 3.32 -12.39 7.02
C HIS A 296 4.15 -11.68 8.08
N PHE A 297 4.92 -12.45 8.85
CA PHE A 297 5.85 -11.90 9.83
C PHE A 297 7.27 -11.87 9.25
N MET A 298 7.80 -10.67 9.01
CA MET A 298 8.98 -10.44 8.18
C MET A 298 10.01 -9.58 8.90
N GLN A 299 11.25 -9.59 8.40
CA GLN A 299 12.29 -8.63 8.75
C GLN A 299 12.25 -7.47 7.76
N TYR A 300 12.40 -6.25 8.26
CA TYR A 300 12.47 -5.03 7.45
C TYR A 300 13.70 -4.20 7.83
N ASN A 301 14.36 -3.61 6.83
CA ASN A 301 15.45 -2.66 7.03
C ASN A 301 15.41 -1.59 5.96
N GLY A 302 14.74 -0.47 6.23
CA GLY A 302 14.63 0.61 5.25
C GLY A 302 13.73 1.74 5.72
N ILE A 303 13.35 2.59 4.78
CA ILE A 303 12.40 3.68 5.02
C ILE A 303 10.99 3.12 4.88
N ALA A 304 10.20 3.17 5.94
CA ALA A 304 8.76 2.99 5.91
C ALA A 304 8.07 4.36 5.94
N PHE A 305 6.81 4.46 5.56
CA PHE A 305 6.11 5.73 5.56
C PHE A 305 4.67 5.61 6.03
N LYS A 306 4.11 6.74 6.45
CA LYS A 306 2.70 6.89 6.78
C LYS A 306 2.16 8.14 6.12
N GLU A 307 1.00 8.03 5.47
CA GLU A 307 0.35 9.18 4.88
C GLU A 307 -0.15 10.16 5.95
N SER A 308 -0.01 11.45 5.68
CA SER A 308 -0.50 12.53 6.53
C SER A 308 -1.07 13.64 5.67
N GLN A 309 -1.80 14.57 6.29
CA GLN A 309 -2.39 15.72 5.58
C GLN A 309 -1.32 16.60 4.91
N ASN A 310 -0.08 16.58 5.42
CA ASN A 310 1.05 17.35 4.90
C ASN A 310 2.00 16.52 4.01
N GLY A 311 1.56 15.34 3.54
CA GLY A 311 2.38 14.40 2.78
C GLY A 311 2.95 13.26 3.63
N PRO A 312 3.76 12.37 3.03
CA PRO A 312 4.23 11.15 3.69
C PRO A 312 5.26 11.45 4.79
N ILE A 313 5.00 10.94 5.99
CA ILE A 313 5.94 10.95 7.11
C ILE A 313 6.82 9.71 6.99
N LYS A 314 8.14 9.90 6.85
CA LYS A 314 9.14 8.83 6.72
C LYS A 314 9.61 8.35 8.09
N PHE A 315 9.74 7.03 8.25
CA PHE A 315 10.24 6.34 9.44
C PHE A 315 11.39 5.42 9.02
N ASN A 316 12.56 5.56 9.65
CA ASN A 316 13.61 4.56 9.50
C ASN A 316 13.28 3.36 10.39
N VAL A 317 12.99 2.21 9.77
CA VAL A 317 12.61 0.99 10.48
C VAL A 317 13.66 -0.07 10.20
N ASN A 318 14.33 -0.52 11.26
CA ASN A 318 15.16 -1.70 11.27
C ASN A 318 14.64 -2.65 12.35
N GLY A 319 13.99 -3.74 11.94
CA GLY A 319 13.41 -4.68 12.86
C GLY A 319 12.32 -5.56 12.24
N ARG A 320 11.65 -6.31 13.11
CA ARG A 320 10.57 -7.21 12.71
C ARG A 320 9.28 -6.43 12.50
N VAL A 321 8.54 -6.81 11.46
CA VAL A 321 7.27 -6.20 11.05
C VAL A 321 6.23 -7.27 10.76
N MET A 322 4.96 -6.96 11.01
CA MET A 322 3.84 -7.81 10.62
C MET A 322 3.13 -7.19 9.41
N ILE A 323 3.23 -7.83 8.25
CA ILE A 323 2.45 -7.44 7.07
C ILE A 323 1.05 -8.01 7.22
N ASP A 324 0.06 -7.13 7.31
CA ASP A 324 -1.34 -7.48 7.51
C ASP A 324 -2.25 -6.29 7.17
N CYS A 325 -2.62 -6.17 5.90
CA CYS A 325 -3.49 -5.09 5.42
C CYS A 325 -4.91 -5.17 6.02
N LYS A 326 -5.40 -6.37 6.34
CA LYS A 326 -6.73 -6.56 6.92
C LYS A 326 -6.82 -5.97 8.32
N THR A 327 -5.82 -6.24 9.16
CA THR A 327 -5.75 -5.65 10.51
C THR A 327 -5.44 -4.15 10.44
N PHE A 328 -4.61 -3.72 9.50
CA PHE A 328 -4.37 -2.30 9.21
C PHE A 328 -5.70 -1.56 8.95
N HIS A 329 -6.53 -2.04 8.00
CA HIS A 329 -7.84 -1.43 7.71
C HIS A 329 -8.81 -1.45 8.89
N ARG A 330 -8.79 -2.52 9.70
CA ARG A 330 -9.65 -2.64 10.89
C ARG A 330 -9.29 -1.60 11.96
N ILE A 331 -8.00 -1.33 12.15
CA ILE A 331 -7.48 -0.49 13.23
C ILE A 331 -7.34 0.98 12.80
N GLU A 332 -6.94 1.23 11.55
CA GLU A 332 -6.73 2.56 10.95
C GLU A 332 -7.78 2.82 9.83
N PRO A 333 -9.08 2.92 10.15
CA PRO A 333 -10.16 2.95 9.15
C PRO A 333 -10.13 4.20 8.25
N ASN A 334 -9.45 5.28 8.67
CA ASN A 334 -9.32 6.50 7.86
C ASN A 334 -8.34 6.31 6.69
N GLU A 335 -7.45 5.32 6.77
CA GLU A 335 -6.47 4.98 5.74
C GLU A 335 -6.89 3.74 4.95
N ALA A 336 -8.08 3.19 5.24
CA ALA A 336 -8.58 2.02 4.57
C ALA A 336 -9.03 2.32 3.13
N PHE A 337 -8.77 1.38 2.23
CA PHE A 337 -9.15 1.45 0.83
C PHE A 337 -9.80 0.14 0.37
N SER A 338 -10.42 0.18 -0.80
CA SER A 338 -10.99 -0.99 -1.48
C SER A 338 -10.38 -1.14 -2.87
N VAL A 339 -10.34 -2.36 -3.37
CA VAL A 339 -9.92 -2.65 -4.76
C VAL A 339 -11.11 -3.03 -5.63
N ARG A 340 -11.00 -2.77 -6.94
CA ARG A 340 -11.90 -3.31 -7.96
C ARG A 340 -11.43 -4.69 -8.36
N GLU A 341 -12.30 -5.70 -8.29
CA GLU A 341 -11.94 -7.08 -8.65
C GLU A 341 -11.39 -7.16 -10.09
N MET A 342 -10.35 -7.98 -10.29
CA MET A 342 -9.73 -8.16 -11.60
C MET A 342 -10.67 -8.76 -12.65
N THR A 343 -11.68 -9.51 -12.21
CA THR A 343 -12.69 -10.18 -13.05
C THR A 343 -13.92 -9.32 -13.34
N ALA A 344 -14.06 -8.14 -12.71
CA ALA A 344 -15.21 -7.27 -12.92
C ALA A 344 -15.13 -6.59 -14.31
N PRO A 345 -16.23 -6.56 -15.09
CA PRO A 345 -16.25 -5.85 -16.37
C PRO A 345 -15.86 -4.38 -16.17
N ARG A 346 -15.06 -3.84 -17.10
CA ARG A 346 -14.64 -2.44 -17.14
C ARG A 346 -15.87 -1.57 -17.47
N LEU A 347 -16.74 -1.33 -16.48
CA LEU A 347 -17.84 -0.40 -16.62
C LEU A 347 -17.23 0.99 -16.89
N ALA A 348 -17.56 1.57 -18.04
CA ALA A 348 -17.32 2.99 -18.30
C ALA A 348 -18.10 3.78 -17.25
N THR A 349 -17.43 4.24 -16.19
CA THR A 349 -18.04 5.16 -15.25
C THR A 349 -18.25 6.49 -15.97
N ILE A 350 -19.47 6.72 -16.44
CA ILE A 350 -19.96 8.06 -16.76
C ILE A 350 -19.98 8.83 -15.44
N ARG A 351 -18.97 9.68 -15.21
CA ARG A 351 -18.99 10.69 -14.15
C ARG A 351 -18.89 12.05 -14.83
N GLY A 352 -19.92 12.87 -14.65
CA GLY A 352 -19.93 14.25 -15.16
C GLY A 352 -18.77 15.09 -14.60
N PRO A 353 -18.50 16.25 -15.21
CA PRO A 353 -17.42 17.15 -14.80
C PRO A 353 -17.75 17.69 -13.41
N GLY A 354 -17.18 17.11 -12.36
CA GLY A 354 -17.48 17.56 -10.99
C GLY A 354 -16.98 16.73 -9.82
N ASN A 355 -16.47 15.51 -10.03
CA ASN A 355 -15.89 14.71 -8.94
C ASN A 355 -14.43 14.37 -9.22
N LEU A 356 -13.58 15.40 -9.15
CA LEU A 356 -12.16 15.21 -8.84
C LEU A 356 -12.04 14.65 -7.42
N PRO A 357 -11.14 13.68 -7.15
CA PRO A 357 -10.66 13.50 -5.79
C PRO A 357 -10.04 14.84 -5.33
N PRO A 358 -10.18 15.21 -4.05
CA PRO A 358 -9.56 16.44 -3.58
C PRO A 358 -8.05 16.38 -3.82
N PRO A 359 -7.40 17.50 -4.17
CA PRO A 359 -5.93 17.56 -4.19
C PRO A 359 -5.42 17.11 -2.81
N HIS A 360 -4.31 16.37 -2.80
CA HIS A 360 -3.63 15.95 -1.58
C HIS A 360 -3.68 17.07 -0.52
N GLY A 361 -4.38 16.84 0.58
CA GLY A 361 -4.47 17.81 1.68
C GLY A 361 -5.85 18.10 2.27
N LEU A 362 -6.96 17.57 1.75
CA LEU A 362 -8.24 17.64 2.47
C LEU A 362 -8.55 16.32 3.19
N PRO A 363 -8.85 16.36 4.51
CA PRO A 363 -9.21 15.16 5.25
C PRO A 363 -10.47 14.53 4.63
N PRO A 364 -10.60 13.19 4.65
CA PRO A 364 -11.80 12.53 4.16
C PRO A 364 -13.04 13.10 4.86
N PRO A 365 -14.21 13.10 4.20
CA PRO A 365 -15.45 13.55 4.82
C PRO A 365 -15.57 12.85 6.17
N ARG A 366 -15.74 13.63 7.25
CA ARG A 366 -15.87 13.10 8.62
C ARG A 366 -17.08 12.17 8.64
N TYR A 367 -16.85 10.89 8.39
CA TYR A 367 -17.79 9.85 8.73
C TYR A 367 -17.96 9.93 10.24
N ARG A 368 -19.10 10.48 10.69
CA ARG A 368 -19.61 10.19 12.04
C ARG A 368 -20.08 8.73 12.06
N GLY A 369 -19.17 7.81 11.75
CA GLY A 369 -19.34 6.40 12.04
C GLY A 369 -19.31 6.28 13.55
N ARG A 370 -20.38 5.74 14.13
CA ARG A 370 -20.30 5.16 15.48
C ARG A 370 -19.05 4.30 15.51
N LYS A 371 -18.15 4.53 16.49
CA LYS A 371 -17.06 3.60 16.78
C LYS A 371 -17.67 2.20 16.80
N PRO A 372 -17.27 1.27 15.90
CA PRO A 372 -17.69 -0.11 16.03
C PRO A 372 -17.26 -0.53 17.43
N ALA A 373 -18.18 -1.07 18.22
CA ALA A 373 -17.80 -1.67 19.49
C ALA A 373 -16.76 -2.74 19.15
N ILE A 374 -15.53 -2.57 19.63
CA ILE A 374 -14.51 -3.63 19.60
C ILE A 374 -15.19 -4.82 20.27
N SER A 375 -15.57 -5.82 19.48
CA SER A 375 -16.24 -7.00 19.99
C SER A 375 -15.32 -7.59 21.05
N LYS A 376 -15.79 -7.66 22.29
CA LYS A 376 -15.10 -8.34 23.39
C LYS A 376 -15.02 -9.83 23.00
N PHE A 377 -13.92 -10.20 22.32
CA PHE A 377 -13.42 -11.51 21.88
C PHE A 377 -14.46 -12.65 21.71
N PRO A 378 -14.60 -13.25 20.51
CA PRO A 378 -13.47 -13.89 19.83
C PRO A 378 -13.43 -13.68 18.30
N VAL A 379 -12.28 -13.28 17.76
CA VAL A 379 -11.97 -13.51 16.34
C VAL A 379 -11.18 -14.81 16.25
N GLN A 380 -11.83 -15.89 15.83
CA GLN A 380 -11.13 -17.06 15.32
C GLN A 380 -10.40 -16.62 14.04
N GLY A 381 -9.10 -16.35 14.15
CA GLY A 381 -8.26 -16.04 12.99
C GLY A 381 -8.26 -17.23 12.04
N SER A 382 -8.93 -17.10 10.90
CA SER A 382 -8.80 -18.02 9.77
C SER A 382 -7.32 -18.10 9.41
N SER A 383 -6.71 -19.26 9.61
CA SER A 383 -5.25 -19.44 9.61
C SER A 383 -4.61 -19.46 8.22
N GLU A 384 -5.38 -19.33 7.15
CA GLU A 384 -4.88 -19.44 5.79
C GLU A 384 -4.93 -18.08 5.11
N ASN A 385 -3.80 -17.70 4.54
CA ASN A 385 -3.72 -16.54 3.67
C ASN A 385 -4.65 -16.76 2.47
N PRO A 386 -5.37 -15.72 2.03
CA PRO A 386 -6.24 -15.83 0.86
C PRO A 386 -5.40 -16.24 -0.34
N LYS A 387 -5.91 -17.19 -1.12
CA LYS A 387 -5.25 -17.68 -2.34
C LYS A 387 -5.92 -17.07 -3.55
N PHE A 388 -5.12 -16.45 -4.39
CA PHE A 388 -5.54 -15.90 -5.68
C PHE A 388 -4.86 -16.66 -6.82
N PRO A 389 -5.44 -16.68 -8.02
CA PRO A 389 -4.73 -17.14 -9.21
C PRO A 389 -3.41 -16.36 -9.38
N PRO A 390 -2.33 -16.99 -9.84
CA PRO A 390 -1.07 -16.30 -10.09
C PRO A 390 -1.26 -15.14 -11.06
N LEU A 391 -0.65 -13.99 -10.76
CA LEU A 391 -0.68 -12.82 -11.63
C LEU A 391 0.01 -13.11 -12.96
N SER A 392 -0.50 -12.54 -14.05
CA SER A 392 0.23 -12.48 -15.32
C SER A 392 1.52 -11.64 -15.14
N GLU A 393 2.48 -11.73 -16.07
CA GLU A 393 3.68 -10.88 -15.99
C GLU A 393 3.33 -9.39 -16.08
N GLU A 394 2.36 -9.03 -16.93
CA GLU A 394 1.89 -7.66 -17.04
C GLU A 394 1.24 -7.19 -15.73
N ASP A 395 0.38 -8.01 -15.12
CA ASP A 395 -0.28 -7.65 -13.86
C ASP A 395 0.72 -7.58 -12.70
N ALA A 396 1.71 -8.48 -12.65
CA ALA A 396 2.78 -8.43 -11.65
C ALA A 396 3.55 -7.10 -11.72
N MET A 397 3.86 -6.63 -12.93
CA MET A 397 4.51 -5.33 -13.15
C MET A 397 3.68 -4.14 -12.65
N LEU A 398 2.35 -4.27 -12.62
CA LEU A 398 1.42 -3.21 -12.18
C LEU A 398 1.15 -3.21 -10.67
N THR A 399 1.77 -4.10 -9.90
CA THR A 399 1.57 -4.14 -8.44
C THR A 399 2.09 -2.88 -7.74
N ASN A 400 1.52 -2.60 -6.57
CA ASN A 400 2.00 -1.53 -5.72
C ASN A 400 3.43 -1.84 -5.19
N ALA A 401 4.24 -0.80 -5.01
CA ALA A 401 5.60 -0.96 -4.51
C ALA A 401 5.64 -1.22 -2.98
N SER A 402 4.57 -0.88 -2.26
CA SER A 402 4.47 -1.00 -0.80
C SER A 402 3.35 -1.94 -0.36
N VAL A 403 3.52 -2.51 0.83
CA VAL A 403 2.53 -3.30 1.58
C VAL A 403 2.27 -2.69 2.96
N ARG A 404 1.07 -2.90 3.51
CA ARG A 404 0.65 -2.32 4.79
C ARG A 404 0.89 -3.30 5.94
N GLY A 405 1.40 -2.80 7.05
CA GLY A 405 1.68 -3.63 8.21
C GLY A 405 1.98 -2.84 9.49
N TYR A 406 2.45 -3.56 10.50
CA TYR A 406 2.79 -3.01 11.80
C TYR A 406 4.28 -3.16 12.10
N ALA A 407 4.94 -2.05 12.47
CA ALA A 407 6.31 -2.07 12.96
C ALA A 407 6.34 -2.21 14.49
N PHE A 408 6.88 -3.32 15.01
CA PHE A 408 6.95 -3.56 16.46
C PHE A 408 7.90 -2.60 17.19
N SER A 409 8.96 -2.14 16.51
CA SER A 409 9.92 -1.17 17.06
C SER A 409 9.33 0.24 17.17
N ALA A 410 8.62 0.68 16.13
CA ALA A 410 7.97 2.00 16.10
C ALA A 410 6.58 2.03 16.75
N LYS A 411 6.00 0.85 17.02
CA LYS A 411 4.66 0.66 17.58
C LYS A 411 3.58 1.39 16.78
N ASN A 412 3.67 1.30 15.46
CA ASN A 412 2.80 2.02 14.55
C ASN A 412 2.54 1.19 13.28
N PHE A 413 1.37 1.42 12.70
CA PHE A 413 1.02 0.94 11.37
C PHE A 413 1.67 1.83 10.32
N LEU A 414 2.35 1.22 9.35
CA LEU A 414 3.14 1.89 8.31
C LEU A 414 3.00 1.14 6.97
N GLU A 415 3.41 1.80 5.90
CA GLU A 415 3.68 1.20 4.60
C GLU A 415 5.16 0.84 4.47
N PHE A 416 5.43 -0.38 3.99
CA PHE A 416 6.75 -0.96 3.82
C PHE A 416 6.99 -1.26 2.35
N PHE A 417 8.15 -0.88 1.81
CA PHE A 417 8.50 -1.28 0.45
C PHE A 417 8.71 -2.79 0.38
N ALA A 418 8.11 -3.42 -0.64
CA ALA A 418 8.18 -4.86 -0.81
C ALA A 418 9.65 -5.34 -0.93
N ASP A 419 10.50 -4.57 -1.60
CA ASP A 419 11.91 -4.92 -1.85
C ASP A 419 12.75 -4.99 -0.57
N GLU A 420 12.42 -4.19 0.45
CA GLU A 420 13.17 -4.12 1.72
C GLU A 420 12.71 -5.17 2.76
N LEU A 421 11.73 -6.01 2.42
CA LEU A 421 11.28 -7.13 3.24
C LEU A 421 12.12 -8.38 3.01
N SER A 422 12.44 -9.11 4.08
CA SER A 422 13.20 -10.36 4.04
C SER A 422 12.66 -11.37 5.04
N GLU A 423 12.93 -12.65 4.81
CA GLU A 423 12.60 -13.70 5.76
C GLU A 423 13.37 -13.54 7.07
N ILE A 424 12.74 -13.89 8.18
CA ILE A 424 13.36 -13.80 9.50
C ILE A 424 14.32 -14.98 9.71
N VAL A 425 15.57 -14.66 10.03
CA VAL A 425 16.53 -15.64 10.56
C VAL A 425 16.26 -15.83 12.05
N TRP A 426 15.69 -16.97 12.41
CA TRP A 426 15.31 -17.31 13.79
C TRP A 426 16.46 -17.93 14.57
N ASN A 427 16.65 -17.51 15.82
CA ASN A 427 17.58 -18.16 16.74
C ASN A 427 16.85 -19.08 17.72
N THR A 428 16.53 -20.30 17.28
CA THR A 428 15.82 -21.28 18.11
C THR A 428 16.68 -21.89 19.23
N GLN A 429 18.01 -21.66 19.22
CA GLN A 429 18.95 -22.11 20.25
C GLN A 429 19.18 -21.05 21.34
N CYS A 430 18.42 -19.96 21.33
CA CYS A 430 18.51 -18.85 22.29
C CYS A 430 18.41 -19.28 23.77
N PHE A 431 17.73 -20.39 24.09
CA PHE A 431 17.66 -20.92 25.46
C PHE A 431 19.00 -21.43 25.99
N ASP A 432 19.95 -21.78 25.11
CA ASP A 432 21.29 -22.26 25.52
C ASP A 432 22.13 -21.11 26.09
N GLU A 433 21.93 -19.89 25.57
CA GLU A 433 22.59 -18.67 26.06
C GLU A 433 22.00 -18.16 27.38
N LEU A 434 20.78 -18.58 27.72
CA LEU A 434 20.09 -18.13 28.92
C LEU A 434 20.68 -18.83 30.16
N VAL A 435 21.09 -18.05 31.17
CA VAL A 435 21.54 -18.64 32.44
C VAL A 435 20.34 -18.90 33.36
N LEU A 436 19.71 -20.06 33.16
CA LEU A 436 18.64 -20.61 33.98
C LEU A 436 18.87 -22.10 34.24
N ASP A 437 18.22 -22.62 35.28
CA ASP A 437 18.21 -24.05 35.56
C ASP A 437 17.59 -24.85 34.40
N GLN A 438 18.19 -25.99 34.07
CA GLN A 438 17.79 -26.79 32.91
C GLN A 438 16.35 -27.32 33.03
N SER A 439 15.89 -27.61 34.26
CA SER A 439 14.50 -28.05 34.49
C SER A 439 13.51 -26.92 34.21
N ILE A 440 13.84 -25.68 34.57
CA ILE A 440 13.02 -24.50 34.28
C ILE A 440 12.96 -24.25 32.78
N LYS A 441 14.10 -24.27 32.09
CA LYS A 441 14.17 -24.12 30.63
C LYS A 441 13.27 -25.14 29.92
N LYS A 442 13.41 -26.42 30.29
CA LYS A 442 12.60 -27.51 29.74
C LYS A 442 11.10 -27.32 30.00
N THR A 443 10.74 -26.84 31.20
CA THR A 443 9.34 -26.58 31.56
C THR A 443 8.75 -25.46 30.71
N VAL A 444 9.46 -24.34 30.56
CA VAL A 444 9.02 -23.23 29.72
C VAL A 444 8.86 -23.69 28.27
N GLN A 445 9.87 -24.35 27.71
CA GLN A 445 9.84 -24.88 26.34
C GLN A 445 8.66 -25.84 26.12
N ALA A 446 8.39 -26.74 27.06
CA ALA A 446 7.27 -27.68 26.97
C ALA A 446 5.91 -26.96 27.00
N LEU A 447 5.72 -25.99 27.90
CA LEU A 447 4.47 -25.23 28.03
C LEU A 447 4.19 -24.41 26.77
N VAL A 448 5.17 -23.64 26.29
CA VAL A 448 4.99 -22.76 25.11
C VAL A 448 4.82 -23.56 23.82
N SER A 449 5.49 -24.71 23.68
CA SER A 449 5.32 -25.59 22.50
C SER A 449 3.92 -26.21 22.47
N THR A 450 3.47 -26.73 23.61
CA THR A 450 2.16 -27.36 23.74
C THR A 450 1.04 -26.36 23.47
N HIS A 451 1.16 -25.14 24.02
CA HIS A 451 0.22 -24.06 23.78
C HIS A 451 0.24 -23.59 22.32
N SER A 452 1.42 -23.52 21.70
CA SER A 452 1.56 -23.10 20.30
C SER A 452 1.02 -24.12 19.28
N GLN A 453 1.05 -25.42 19.59
CA GLN A 453 0.59 -26.51 18.72
C GLN A 453 -0.91 -26.82 18.85
N LYS A 454 -1.50 -26.58 20.03
CA LYS A 454 -2.93 -26.84 20.26
C LYS A 454 -3.80 -25.89 19.44
N ARG A 455 -4.47 -26.43 18.41
CA ARG A 455 -5.49 -25.71 17.61
C ARG A 455 -6.79 -25.50 18.39
N GLU A 456 -7.11 -26.41 19.29
CA GLU A 456 -8.26 -26.36 20.21
C GLU A 456 -7.87 -27.14 21.48
N SER A 457 -8.16 -26.62 22.67
CA SER A 457 -7.91 -27.35 23.92
C SER A 457 -8.89 -26.92 24.99
N PHE A 458 -9.57 -27.93 25.56
CA PHE A 458 -10.37 -27.95 26.80
C PHE A 458 -10.92 -26.58 27.24
N ASP A 459 -12.16 -26.32 26.87
CA ASP A 459 -12.96 -25.28 27.49
C ASP A 459 -13.19 -25.65 28.97
N ASP A 460 -12.98 -24.67 29.85
CA ASP A 460 -13.52 -24.70 31.21
C ASP A 460 -15.07 -24.77 31.13
N ILE A 461 -15.78 -24.91 32.26
CA ILE A 461 -17.25 -24.97 32.31
C ILE A 461 -17.92 -23.79 31.54
N ILE A 462 -17.19 -22.68 31.37
CA ILE A 462 -17.56 -21.52 30.56
C ILE A 462 -16.62 -21.40 29.36
N LYS A 463 -17.19 -21.33 28.14
CA LYS A 463 -16.43 -21.17 26.90
C LYS A 463 -15.53 -19.92 26.92
N GLY A 464 -14.25 -20.09 26.59
CA GLY A 464 -13.29 -18.99 26.39
C GLY A 464 -12.58 -18.46 27.64
N LYS A 465 -12.76 -19.09 28.81
CA LYS A 465 -11.99 -18.75 30.03
C LYS A 465 -10.77 -19.65 30.21
N GLY A 466 -9.66 -19.09 30.69
CA GLY A 466 -8.49 -19.87 31.14
C GLY A 466 -7.68 -20.57 30.04
N GLN A 467 -7.84 -20.18 28.78
CA GLN A 467 -7.14 -20.83 27.65
C GLN A 467 -5.75 -20.25 27.33
N GLY A 468 -5.34 -19.15 27.97
CA GLY A 468 -4.03 -18.52 27.78
C GLY A 468 -2.92 -19.13 28.62
N LEU A 469 -1.67 -18.94 28.21
CA LEU A 469 -0.49 -19.29 28.99
C LEU A 469 0.10 -18.02 29.61
N ILE A 470 0.03 -17.90 30.94
CA ILE A 470 0.52 -16.72 31.68
C ILE A 470 1.76 -17.09 32.49
N CYS A 471 2.89 -16.46 32.14
CA CYS A 471 4.17 -16.61 32.80
C CYS A 471 4.54 -15.32 33.54
N VAL A 472 5.02 -15.43 34.78
CA VAL A 472 5.55 -14.29 35.53
C VAL A 472 7.03 -14.49 35.78
N LEU A 473 7.85 -13.56 35.32
CA LEU A 473 9.30 -13.53 35.52
C LEU A 473 9.63 -12.49 36.58
N HIS A 474 10.14 -12.93 37.73
CA HIS A 474 10.40 -12.02 38.84
C HIS A 474 11.81 -12.16 39.40
N GLY A 475 12.41 -11.05 39.83
CA GLY A 475 13.74 -11.03 40.42
C GLY A 475 14.48 -9.72 40.19
N PRO A 476 15.77 -9.63 40.56
CA PRO A 476 16.59 -8.42 40.42
C PRO A 476 16.69 -7.91 38.97
N PRO A 477 16.99 -6.62 38.74
CA PRO A 477 17.19 -6.09 37.40
C PRO A 477 18.43 -6.70 36.72
N GLY A 478 18.41 -6.82 35.38
CA GLY A 478 19.59 -7.22 34.60
C GLY A 478 19.95 -8.72 34.60
N VAL A 479 19.08 -9.59 35.10
CA VAL A 479 19.31 -11.05 35.21
C VAL A 479 18.71 -11.90 34.06
N GLY A 480 18.23 -11.27 32.98
CA GLY A 480 17.73 -11.99 31.79
C GLY A 480 16.23 -12.29 31.75
N LYS A 481 15.40 -11.56 32.50
CA LYS A 481 13.93 -11.68 32.46
C LYS A 481 13.37 -11.39 31.06
N THR A 482 13.60 -10.18 30.54
CA THR A 482 13.19 -9.75 29.19
C THR A 482 13.77 -10.68 28.11
N LEU A 483 15.05 -11.07 28.25
CA LEU A 483 15.71 -12.01 27.34
C LEU A 483 14.99 -13.37 27.27
N THR A 484 14.39 -13.82 28.38
CA THR A 484 13.63 -15.08 28.37
C THR A 484 12.36 -14.97 27.52
N ALA A 485 11.70 -13.82 27.51
CA ALA A 485 10.54 -13.57 26.64
C ALA A 485 10.94 -13.54 25.15
N GLU A 486 12.08 -12.91 24.84
CA GLU A 486 12.68 -12.93 23.51
C GLU A 486 12.98 -14.37 23.09
N CYS A 487 13.63 -15.16 23.94
CA CYS A 487 13.91 -16.57 23.69
C CYS A 487 12.64 -17.39 23.42
N VAL A 488 11.56 -17.14 24.19
CA VAL A 488 10.27 -17.81 23.97
C VAL A 488 9.74 -17.50 22.57
N ALA A 489 9.71 -16.23 22.16
CA ALA A 489 9.22 -15.81 20.85
C ALA A 489 10.07 -16.38 19.70
N GLU A 490 11.40 -16.38 19.84
CA GLU A 490 12.33 -17.02 18.89
C GLU A 490 12.04 -18.52 18.73
N TYR A 491 11.90 -19.21 19.87
CA TYR A 491 11.76 -20.66 19.91
C TYR A 491 10.45 -21.12 19.27
N VAL A 492 9.34 -20.40 19.49
CA VAL A 492 8.04 -20.71 18.88
C VAL A 492 7.82 -20.05 17.51
N LYS A 493 8.81 -19.29 17.01
CA LYS A 493 8.77 -18.54 15.75
C LYS A 493 7.54 -17.63 15.62
N ARG A 494 7.27 -16.82 16.65
CA ARG A 494 6.13 -15.88 16.70
C ARG A 494 6.60 -14.45 16.96
N PRO A 495 5.80 -13.43 16.61
CA PRO A 495 6.12 -12.06 16.96
C PRO A 495 6.21 -11.88 18.48
N LEU A 496 7.14 -11.03 18.92
CA LEU A 496 7.18 -10.54 20.30
C LEU A 496 6.57 -9.14 20.33
N TYR A 497 5.39 -9.01 20.93
CA TYR A 497 4.78 -7.71 21.19
C TYR A 497 5.21 -7.25 22.58
N MET A 498 6.16 -6.32 22.65
CA MET A 498 6.60 -5.74 23.93
C MET A 498 5.81 -4.49 24.27
N VAL A 499 5.33 -4.38 25.50
CA VAL A 499 4.57 -3.26 26.05
C VAL A 499 5.29 -2.75 27.31
N SER A 500 5.56 -1.46 27.36
CA SER A 500 6.02 -0.78 28.57
C SER A 500 4.84 -0.29 29.41
N SER A 501 5.02 -0.21 30.72
CA SER A 501 4.03 0.37 31.63
C SER A 501 3.62 1.80 31.26
N GLY A 502 4.52 2.58 30.64
CA GLY A 502 4.21 3.94 30.18
C GLY A 502 3.22 4.02 29.01
N GLU A 503 3.15 2.99 28.17
CA GLU A 503 2.29 2.98 26.97
C GLU A 503 0.81 2.74 27.29
N LEU A 504 0.57 2.08 28.42
CA LEU A 504 -0.77 1.71 28.86
C LEU A 504 -1.54 2.91 29.44
N GLY A 505 -0.86 4.02 29.72
CA GLY A 505 -1.47 5.25 30.22
C GLY A 505 -1.82 5.21 31.71
N PRO A 506 -1.90 6.38 32.38
CA PRO A 506 -2.08 6.46 33.83
C PRO A 506 -3.55 6.38 34.29
N VAL A 507 -4.50 6.37 33.35
CA VAL A 507 -5.94 6.40 33.63
C VAL A 507 -6.58 5.08 33.22
N SER A 508 -7.46 4.55 34.07
CA SER A 508 -8.11 3.25 33.90
C SER A 508 -8.89 3.08 32.58
N SER A 509 -9.52 4.14 32.06
CA SER A 509 -10.21 4.09 30.77
C SER A 509 -9.25 4.00 29.58
N ALA A 510 -8.19 4.81 29.58
CA ALA A 510 -7.15 4.76 28.56
C ALA A 510 -6.40 3.42 28.57
N LEU A 511 -6.14 2.89 29.78
CA LEU A 511 -5.59 1.55 29.99
C LEU A 511 -6.49 0.47 29.37
N ASP A 512 -7.79 0.50 29.63
CA ASP A 512 -8.72 -0.51 29.08
C ASP A 512 -8.74 -0.47 27.55
N ASP A 513 -8.81 0.72 26.95
CA ASP A 513 -8.81 0.91 25.50
C ASP A 513 -7.50 0.42 24.85
N GLN A 514 -6.35 0.84 25.38
CA GLN A 514 -5.04 0.46 24.84
C GLN A 514 -4.75 -1.02 25.03
N LEU A 515 -5.01 -1.55 26.23
CA LEU A 515 -4.77 -2.95 26.53
C LEU A 515 -5.69 -3.85 25.68
N THR A 516 -6.95 -3.48 25.49
CA THR A 516 -7.86 -4.20 24.58
C THR A 516 -7.33 -4.21 23.15
N ARG A 517 -6.87 -3.06 22.63
CA ARG A 517 -6.28 -2.96 21.27
C ARG A 517 -5.02 -3.83 21.14
N ILE A 518 -4.14 -3.80 22.12
CA ILE A 518 -2.89 -4.59 22.13
C ILE A 518 -3.20 -6.10 22.16
N LEU A 519 -4.11 -6.54 23.03
CA LEU A 519 -4.48 -7.95 23.14
C LEU A 519 -5.13 -8.46 21.86
N ASP A 520 -5.97 -7.64 21.22
CA ASP A 520 -6.59 -7.98 19.93
C ASP A 520 -5.54 -8.17 18.83
N MET A 521 -4.57 -7.26 18.72
CA MET A 521 -3.46 -7.40 17.77
C MET A 521 -2.58 -8.61 18.10
N ALA A 522 -2.23 -8.80 19.39
CA ALA A 522 -1.42 -9.93 19.83
C ALA A 522 -2.13 -11.28 19.57
N ALA A 523 -3.43 -11.36 19.79
CA ALA A 523 -4.23 -12.55 19.47
C ALA A 523 -4.32 -12.77 17.96
N THR A 524 -4.57 -11.72 17.18
CA THR A 524 -4.69 -11.78 15.71
C THR A 524 -3.41 -12.32 15.06
N TRP A 525 -2.24 -11.86 15.52
CA TRP A 525 -0.93 -12.28 15.00
C TRP A 525 -0.32 -13.45 15.76
N ARG A 526 -1.04 -14.01 16.74
CA ARG A 526 -0.55 -15.06 17.65
C ARG A 526 0.79 -14.68 18.29
N ALA A 527 0.98 -13.41 18.59
CA ALA A 527 2.20 -12.88 19.19
C ALA A 527 2.36 -13.36 20.63
N VAL A 528 3.61 -13.52 21.05
CA VAL A 528 3.97 -13.55 22.48
C VAL A 528 3.86 -12.12 22.98
N LEU A 529 2.97 -11.88 23.94
CA LEU A 529 2.79 -10.58 24.56
C LEU A 529 3.72 -10.48 25.77
N LEU A 530 4.58 -9.47 25.80
CA LEU A 530 5.42 -9.13 26.94
C LEU A 530 4.96 -7.81 27.53
N ILE A 531 4.61 -7.80 28.82
CA ILE A 531 4.42 -6.55 29.58
C ILE A 531 5.61 -6.42 30.52
N ASP A 532 6.50 -5.49 30.18
CA ASP A 532 7.74 -5.26 30.90
C ASP A 532 7.50 -4.28 32.06
N GLU A 533 8.12 -4.56 33.22
CA GLU A 533 8.00 -3.76 34.44
C GLU A 533 6.54 -3.57 34.89
N ALA A 534 5.79 -4.67 34.94
CA ALA A 534 4.38 -4.69 35.29
C ALA A 534 4.09 -4.44 36.79
N ASP A 535 5.07 -3.93 37.55
CA ASP A 535 5.01 -3.72 39.01
C ASP A 535 3.77 -2.92 39.42
N VAL A 536 3.46 -1.84 38.69
CA VAL A 536 2.33 -0.93 38.99
C VAL A 536 0.97 -1.62 38.83
N PHE A 537 0.85 -2.59 37.92
CA PHE A 537 -0.40 -3.30 37.62
C PHE A 537 -0.59 -4.56 38.46
N LEU A 538 0.49 -5.05 39.08
CA LEU A 538 0.52 -6.28 39.87
C LEU A 538 0.45 -6.00 41.38
N GLU A 539 0.56 -4.74 41.80
CA GLU A 539 0.64 -4.36 43.20
C GLU A 539 -0.69 -4.54 43.98
N HIS A 540 -0.62 -4.83 45.28
CA HIS A 540 -1.77 -5.02 46.18
C HIS A 540 -2.77 -3.86 46.12
N ARG A 541 -4.07 -4.15 46.10
CA ARG A 541 -5.06 -3.07 46.25
C ARG A 541 -4.90 -2.33 47.58
N SER A 542 -5.05 -1.01 47.56
CA SER A 542 -4.97 -0.13 48.74
C SER A 542 -6.28 0.61 48.95
N LEU A 543 -6.73 0.74 50.21
CA LEU A 543 -7.98 1.47 50.54
C LEU A 543 -7.93 2.95 50.14
N HIS A 544 -6.73 3.52 50.02
CA HIS A 544 -6.53 4.95 49.75
C HIS A 544 -6.22 5.26 48.28
N ASP A 545 -6.10 4.24 47.42
CA ASP A 545 -5.72 4.41 46.01
C ASP A 545 -6.76 3.80 45.06
N MET A 546 -7.85 4.53 44.87
CA MET A 546 -8.94 4.12 43.97
C MET A 546 -8.47 3.96 42.52
N HIS A 547 -7.53 4.81 42.07
CA HIS A 547 -7.02 4.79 40.70
C HIS A 547 -6.24 3.50 40.42
N ARG A 548 -5.32 3.12 41.30
CA ARG A 548 -4.58 1.87 41.20
C ARG A 548 -5.48 0.66 41.31
N ASN A 549 -6.43 0.65 42.24
CA ASN A 549 -7.38 -0.45 42.36
C ASN A 549 -8.19 -0.68 41.09
N ALA A 550 -8.58 0.41 40.41
CA ALA A 550 -9.26 0.31 39.11
C ALA A 550 -8.33 -0.30 38.05
N MET A 551 -7.07 0.12 37.96
CA MET A 551 -6.09 -0.45 37.02
C MET A 551 -5.85 -1.95 37.27
N VAL A 552 -5.60 -2.34 38.52
CA VAL A 552 -5.42 -3.76 38.92
C VAL A 552 -6.65 -4.59 38.57
N SER A 553 -7.86 -4.04 38.75
CA SER A 553 -9.11 -4.71 38.41
C SER A 553 -9.30 -4.90 36.90
N VAL A 554 -8.94 -3.90 36.08
CA VAL A 554 -8.93 -4.02 34.61
C VAL A 554 -7.94 -5.10 34.17
N PHE A 555 -6.75 -5.11 34.75
CA PHE A 555 -5.70 -6.06 34.42
C PHE A 555 -6.12 -7.51 34.74
N LEU A 556 -6.65 -7.76 35.94
CA LEU A 556 -7.16 -9.09 36.32
C LEU A 556 -8.27 -9.61 35.41
N ARG A 557 -9.17 -8.73 34.97
CA ARG A 557 -10.23 -9.08 33.99
C ARG A 557 -9.61 -9.48 32.67
N VAL A 558 -8.64 -8.72 32.17
CA VAL A 558 -7.94 -9.00 30.91
C VAL A 558 -7.22 -10.36 30.94
N LEU A 559 -6.50 -10.65 32.03
CA LEU A 559 -5.78 -11.92 32.18
C LEU A 559 -6.70 -13.14 32.11
N GLU A 560 -7.96 -13.00 32.55
CA GLU A 560 -8.91 -14.12 32.61
C GLU A 560 -9.40 -14.57 31.23
N TYR A 561 -9.43 -13.66 30.25
CA TYR A 561 -9.95 -13.91 28.89
C TYR A 561 -8.86 -13.95 27.82
N TYR A 562 -7.60 -13.68 28.16
CA TYR A 562 -6.52 -13.76 27.18
C TYR A 562 -6.24 -15.22 26.80
N THR A 563 -6.21 -15.49 25.50
CA THR A 563 -6.05 -16.84 24.93
C THR A 563 -4.65 -17.12 24.39
N GLY A 564 -3.75 -16.12 24.40
CA GLY A 564 -2.38 -16.22 23.88
C GLY A 564 -1.33 -16.56 24.94
N ILE A 565 -0.06 -16.37 24.57
CA ILE A 565 1.09 -16.45 25.49
C ILE A 565 1.36 -15.05 26.02
N LEU A 566 1.28 -14.87 27.35
CA LEU A 566 1.56 -13.62 28.04
C LEU A 566 2.70 -13.83 29.03
N ILE A 567 3.70 -12.96 28.94
CA ILE A 567 4.83 -12.90 29.85
C ILE A 567 4.81 -11.56 30.56
N LEU A 568 4.86 -11.59 31.89
CA LEU A 568 4.95 -10.40 32.73
C LEU A 568 6.32 -10.38 33.40
N THR A 569 7.01 -9.25 33.39
CA THR A 569 8.23 -9.08 34.19
C THR A 569 7.95 -8.17 35.39
N THR A 570 8.59 -8.47 36.51
CA THR A 570 8.48 -7.64 37.72
C THR A 570 9.79 -7.66 38.51
N ASN A 571 10.08 -6.55 39.21
CA ASN A 571 11.14 -6.49 40.20
C ASN A 571 10.60 -6.60 41.64
N ARG A 572 9.28 -6.46 41.85
CA ARG A 572 8.63 -6.31 43.16
C ARG A 572 7.60 -7.41 43.43
N VAL A 573 8.05 -8.66 43.54
CA VAL A 573 7.13 -9.79 43.77
C VAL A 573 6.44 -9.75 45.14
N THR A 574 7.04 -9.09 46.14
CA THR A 574 6.51 -9.04 47.51
C THR A 574 5.25 -8.20 47.64
N THR A 575 5.00 -7.30 46.69
CA THR A 575 3.84 -6.41 46.70
C THR A 575 2.70 -6.93 45.83
N PHE A 576 2.76 -8.19 45.38
CA PHE A 576 1.79 -8.77 44.45
C PHE A 576 0.41 -8.96 45.07
N ASP A 577 -0.64 -8.51 44.38
CA ASP A 577 -2.01 -8.85 44.73
C ASP A 577 -2.25 -10.37 44.66
N ASP A 578 -2.81 -10.94 45.74
CA ASP A 578 -3.03 -12.37 45.86
C ASP A 578 -3.96 -12.93 44.78
N ALA A 579 -4.82 -12.10 44.17
CA ALA A 579 -5.71 -12.51 43.09
C ALA A 579 -4.97 -13.01 41.84
N PHE A 580 -3.71 -12.60 41.63
CA PHE A 580 -2.90 -13.05 40.50
C PHE A 580 -2.43 -14.50 40.65
N LYS A 581 -2.26 -15.02 41.87
CA LYS A 581 -1.76 -16.39 42.12
C LYS A 581 -2.59 -17.46 41.41
N SER A 582 -3.91 -17.26 41.33
CA SER A 582 -4.85 -18.18 40.67
C SER A 582 -4.83 -18.12 39.14
N ARG A 583 -4.21 -17.10 38.53
CA ARG A 583 -4.18 -16.86 37.08
C ARG A 583 -2.81 -17.11 36.45
N ILE A 584 -1.76 -17.19 37.26
CA ILE A 584 -0.39 -17.43 36.82
C ILE A 584 -0.17 -18.93 36.70
N HIS A 585 0.28 -19.38 35.52
CA HIS A 585 0.57 -20.79 35.26
C HIS A 585 1.95 -21.17 35.75
N ILE A 586 2.94 -20.29 35.51
CA ILE A 586 4.32 -20.51 35.92
C ILE A 586 4.96 -19.21 36.43
N PRO A 587 5.26 -19.12 37.73
CA PRO A 587 6.14 -18.09 38.28
C PRO A 587 7.60 -18.56 38.20
N ILE A 588 8.45 -17.80 37.51
CA ILE A 588 9.89 -18.06 37.38
C ILE A 588 10.65 -17.04 38.21
N ARG A 589 11.34 -17.55 39.23
CA ARG A 589 12.20 -16.74 40.09
C ARG A 589 13.60 -16.66 39.52
N TYR A 590 14.09 -15.44 39.34
CA TYR A 590 15.49 -15.15 39.06
C TYR A 590 16.17 -14.70 40.34
N THR A 591 17.38 -15.22 40.55
CA THR A 591 18.28 -14.82 41.63
C THR A 591 19.44 -14.01 41.07
N ASN A 592 20.27 -13.44 41.96
CA ASN A 592 21.55 -12.89 41.55
C ASN A 592 22.41 -13.96 40.86
N LEU A 593 23.22 -13.52 39.89
CA LEU A 593 24.07 -14.41 39.10
C LEU A 593 25.21 -14.94 39.98
N SER A 594 25.42 -16.26 39.98
CA SER A 594 26.62 -16.85 40.59
C SER A 594 27.89 -16.49 39.82
N VAL A 595 29.07 -16.65 40.44
CA VAL A 595 30.36 -16.45 39.77
C VAL A 595 30.45 -17.33 38.51
N GLU A 596 30.05 -18.59 38.60
CA GLU A 596 30.01 -19.51 37.43
C GLU A 596 29.08 -19.01 36.33
N SER A 597 27.92 -18.46 36.70
CA SER A 597 26.95 -17.88 35.76
C SER A 597 27.54 -16.66 35.05
N ARG A 598 28.18 -15.76 35.79
CA ARG A 598 28.86 -14.59 35.24
C ARG A 598 30.01 -14.98 34.33
N LYS A 599 30.79 -16.01 34.68
CA LYS A 599 31.86 -16.54 33.81
C LYS A 599 31.31 -17.02 32.46
N LYS A 600 30.19 -17.74 32.46
CA LYS A 600 29.51 -18.17 31.22
C LYS A 600 29.04 -16.97 30.39
N ILE A 601 28.49 -15.94 31.03
CA ILE A 601 28.03 -14.72 30.37
C ILE A 601 29.20 -13.93 29.77
N TRP A 602 30.29 -13.74 30.52
CA TRP A 602 31.52 -13.13 30.03
C TRP A 602 32.05 -13.86 28.81
N LYS A 603 32.18 -15.18 28.90
CA LYS A 603 32.61 -16.02 27.77
C LYS A 603 31.71 -15.81 26.55
N SER A 604 30.40 -15.90 26.71
CA SER A 604 29.44 -15.73 25.62
C SER A 604 29.54 -14.35 24.95
N PHE A 605 29.74 -13.28 25.71
CA PHE A 605 29.90 -11.95 25.12
C PHE A 605 31.28 -11.75 24.46
N CYS A 606 32.36 -12.25 25.07
CA CYS A 606 33.70 -12.21 24.48
C CYS A 606 33.76 -12.99 23.16
N ASP A 607 33.12 -14.16 23.09
CA ASP A 607 33.05 -14.99 21.88
C ASP A 607 32.31 -14.29 20.72
N LYS A 608 31.45 -13.31 21.04
CA LYS A 608 30.68 -12.51 20.06
C LYS A 608 31.41 -11.26 19.57
N VAL A 609 32.57 -10.90 20.15
CA VAL A 609 33.34 -9.73 19.73
C VAL A 609 34.01 -10.01 18.38
N PRO A 610 33.79 -9.19 17.34
CA PRO A 610 34.48 -9.34 16.06
C PRO A 610 36.00 -9.27 16.23
N GLY A 611 36.74 -10.23 15.66
CA GLY A 611 38.20 -10.34 15.84
C GLY A 611 38.63 -11.08 17.12
N GLY A 612 37.68 -11.45 17.99
CA GLY A 612 37.90 -12.19 19.22
C GLY A 612 38.60 -11.39 20.32
N VAL A 613 38.65 -11.97 21.51
CA VAL A 613 39.25 -11.37 22.71
C VAL A 613 40.46 -12.19 23.14
N ASP A 614 41.58 -11.53 23.45
CA ASP A 614 42.75 -12.20 24.03
C ASP A 614 42.55 -12.38 25.55
N ILE A 615 41.85 -13.46 25.90
CA ILE A 615 41.52 -13.82 27.29
C ILE A 615 41.53 -15.34 27.47
N ASP A 616 42.16 -15.80 28.55
CA ASP A 616 42.16 -17.20 28.96
C ASP A 616 41.07 -17.49 30.00
N ASP A 617 40.90 -18.76 30.36
CA ASP A 617 39.88 -19.17 31.34
C ASP A 617 40.12 -18.55 32.74
N LYS A 618 41.38 -18.24 33.07
CA LYS A 618 41.76 -17.54 34.31
C LYS A 618 41.32 -16.08 34.27
N GLY A 619 41.52 -15.39 33.15
CA GLY A 619 41.01 -14.03 32.95
C GLY A 619 39.49 -13.96 33.05
N LEU A 620 38.77 -14.92 32.44
CA LEU A 620 37.31 -15.02 32.56
C LEU A 620 36.87 -15.26 34.01
N GLN A 621 37.60 -16.08 34.76
CA GLN A 621 37.35 -16.30 36.18
C GLN A 621 37.52 -14.98 36.97
N GLN A 622 38.60 -14.24 36.70
CA GLN A 622 38.87 -12.96 37.36
C GLN A 622 37.78 -11.91 37.07
N LEU A 623 37.29 -11.83 35.83
CA LEU A 623 36.19 -10.93 35.47
C LEU A 623 34.87 -11.32 36.15
N ALA A 624 34.65 -12.62 36.37
CA ALA A 624 33.44 -13.14 37.01
C ALA A 624 33.37 -12.88 38.52
N GLU A 625 34.48 -12.54 39.18
CA GLU A 625 34.51 -12.18 40.60
C GLU A 625 33.80 -10.85 40.87
N TYR A 626 33.78 -9.94 39.90
CA TYR A 626 33.01 -8.70 39.98
C TYR A 626 31.51 -9.00 40.03
N ASP A 627 30.80 -8.41 41.00
CA ASP A 627 29.36 -8.61 41.19
C ASP A 627 28.53 -7.78 40.21
N LEU A 628 28.61 -8.16 38.94
CA LEU A 628 27.93 -7.49 37.84
C LEU A 628 26.76 -8.32 37.32
N ASN A 629 25.65 -7.65 37.02
CA ASN A 629 24.53 -8.27 36.31
C ASN A 629 24.83 -8.42 34.80
N GLY A 630 24.02 -9.20 34.08
CA GLY A 630 24.26 -9.48 32.67
C GLY A 630 24.24 -8.23 31.76
N ARG A 631 23.44 -7.22 32.11
CA ARG A 631 23.39 -5.94 31.39
C ARG A 631 24.67 -5.14 31.61
N GLN A 632 25.18 -5.09 32.84
CA GLN A 632 26.45 -4.44 33.17
C GLN A 632 27.63 -5.12 32.46
N ILE A 633 27.68 -6.45 32.45
CA ILE A 633 28.71 -7.22 31.73
C ILE A 633 28.69 -6.89 30.23
N LYS A 634 27.51 -6.91 29.59
CA LYS A 634 27.37 -6.54 28.16
C LYS A 634 27.89 -5.13 27.88
N ASN A 635 27.54 -4.16 28.73
CA ASN A 635 27.99 -2.79 28.60
C ASN A 635 29.49 -2.66 28.82
N ALA A 636 30.06 -3.43 29.75
CA ALA A 636 31.49 -3.45 30.02
C ALA A 636 32.28 -3.97 28.81
N VAL A 637 31.84 -5.06 28.18
CA VAL A 637 32.47 -5.60 26.96
C VAL A 637 32.47 -4.55 25.83
N LYS A 638 31.32 -3.90 25.58
CA LYS A 638 31.21 -2.86 24.53
C LYS A 638 32.10 -1.63 24.79
N ALA A 639 32.16 -1.19 26.04
CA ALA A 639 33.03 -0.07 26.41
C ALA A 639 34.51 -0.44 26.27
N ALA A 640 34.88 -1.67 26.63
CA ALA A 640 36.23 -2.17 26.48
C ALA A 640 36.61 -2.36 25.00
N GLU A 641 35.69 -2.83 24.16
CA GLU A 641 35.85 -2.89 22.70
C GLU A 641 36.12 -1.50 22.10
N SER A 642 35.35 -0.49 22.52
CA SER A 642 35.54 0.89 22.07
C SER A 642 36.90 1.46 22.51
N LEU A 643 37.33 1.13 23.73
CA LEU A 643 38.64 1.52 24.25
C LEU A 643 39.79 0.86 23.46
N ALA A 644 39.68 -0.45 23.21
CA ALA A 644 40.67 -1.19 22.43
C ALA A 644 40.77 -0.66 20.98
N ALA A 645 39.63 -0.37 20.36
CA ALA A 645 39.57 0.23 19.03
C ALA A 645 40.22 1.62 18.97
N PHE A 646 40.01 2.46 19.99
CA PHE A 646 40.66 3.76 20.11
C PHE A 646 42.18 3.64 20.26
N ASP A 647 42.63 2.68 21.07
CA ASP A 647 44.05 2.39 21.28
C ASP A 647 44.70 1.64 20.09
N GLY A 648 43.93 1.23 19.09
CA GLY A 648 44.41 0.49 17.92
C GLY A 648 44.92 -0.92 18.25
N ILE A 649 44.45 -1.50 19.35
CA ILE A 649 44.86 -2.82 19.84
C ILE A 649 43.69 -3.81 19.80
N LYS A 650 44.01 -5.10 19.82
CA LYS A 650 43.01 -6.15 20.03
C LYS A 650 42.53 -6.11 21.48
N LEU A 651 41.23 -6.34 21.69
CA LEU A 651 40.64 -6.38 23.03
C LEU A 651 41.29 -7.49 23.87
N ASP A 652 41.87 -7.10 25.00
CA ASP A 652 42.52 -7.98 25.96
C ASP A 652 41.90 -7.86 27.38
N LEU A 653 42.39 -8.68 28.30
CA LEU A 653 41.94 -8.68 29.70
C LEU A 653 42.14 -7.32 30.41
N LYS A 654 43.16 -6.53 30.04
CA LYS A 654 43.47 -5.26 30.71
C LYS A 654 42.39 -4.21 30.46
N GLN A 655 41.90 -4.05 29.23
CA GLN A 655 40.82 -3.11 28.95
C GLN A 655 39.52 -3.52 29.67
N LEU A 656 39.21 -4.82 29.70
CA LEU A 656 38.05 -5.36 30.42
C LEU A 656 38.13 -5.09 31.93
N LEU A 657 39.29 -5.34 32.54
CA LEU A 657 39.52 -5.03 33.96
C LEU A 657 39.49 -3.53 34.26
N GLN A 658 39.99 -2.70 33.35
CA GLN A 658 39.93 -1.24 33.48
C GLN A 658 38.48 -0.74 33.53
N ILE A 659 37.64 -1.20 32.59
CA ILE A 659 36.22 -0.84 32.57
C ILE A 659 35.48 -1.37 33.81
N ASN A 660 35.75 -2.61 34.23
CA ASN A 660 35.13 -3.18 35.44
C ASN A 660 35.51 -2.41 36.70
N LYS A 661 36.75 -1.92 36.82
CA LYS A 661 37.16 -1.06 37.95
C LYS A 661 36.36 0.24 37.98
N ILE A 662 36.13 0.86 36.83
CA ILE A 662 35.32 2.09 36.72
C ILE A 662 33.87 1.81 37.13
N GLN A 663 33.27 0.72 36.63
CA GLN A 663 31.91 0.33 37.00
C GLN A 663 31.79 0.01 38.50
N ALA A 664 32.76 -0.70 39.07
CA ALA A 664 32.77 -1.04 40.49
C ALA A 664 32.88 0.20 41.40
N LEU A 665 33.65 1.21 40.99
CA LEU A 665 33.72 2.50 41.69
C LEU A 665 32.35 3.19 41.68
N PHE A 666 31.71 3.26 40.51
CA PHE A 666 30.39 3.86 40.37
C PHE A 666 29.31 3.15 41.21
N GLU A 667 29.32 1.82 41.24
CA GLU A 667 28.36 1.04 42.05
C GLU A 667 28.58 1.29 43.55
N LYS A 668 29.84 1.38 43.98
CA LYS A 668 30.19 1.70 45.36
C LYS A 668 29.67 3.08 45.74
N ASP A 669 29.84 4.06 44.87
CA ASP A 669 29.34 5.43 45.03
C ASP A 669 27.81 5.47 45.15
N MET A 670 27.10 4.75 44.27
CA MET A 670 25.63 4.63 44.29
C MET A 670 25.09 3.92 45.55
N SER A 671 25.85 2.97 46.10
CA SER A 671 25.48 2.24 47.33
C SER A 671 25.77 3.01 48.62
N SER A 672 26.61 4.06 48.54
CA SER A 672 27.01 4.85 49.70
C SER A 672 25.90 5.81 50.12
N HIS A 673 25.32 5.59 51.30
CA HIS A 673 24.21 6.39 51.82
C HIS A 673 24.61 7.83 52.25
N SER A 674 25.89 8.17 52.18
CA SER A 674 26.45 9.45 52.65
C SER A 674 26.63 10.51 51.56
N GLY A 675 26.30 10.22 50.30
CA GLY A 675 26.68 11.06 49.18
C GLY A 675 28.18 10.95 48.89
N VAL A 676 28.53 11.09 47.62
CA VAL A 676 29.92 11.09 47.17
C VAL A 676 30.48 12.49 47.39
N ASP A 677 31.47 12.64 48.28
CA ASP A 677 32.19 13.90 48.42
C ASP A 677 33.19 14.03 47.26
N TYR A 678 32.74 14.66 46.17
CA TYR A 678 33.55 14.95 44.99
C TYR A 678 34.67 15.99 45.26
N THR A 679 34.75 16.55 46.47
CA THR A 679 35.70 17.61 46.86
C THR A 679 36.69 17.18 47.96
N ALA A 680 36.51 16.00 48.57
CA ALA A 680 37.45 15.47 49.54
C ALA A 680 38.78 15.10 48.86
N PRO A 681 39.92 15.71 49.24
CA PRO A 681 41.23 15.20 48.83
C PRO A 681 41.35 13.78 49.41
N GLY A 682 41.36 12.79 48.53
CA GLY A 682 41.29 11.38 48.91
C GLY A 682 42.26 11.06 50.04
N HIS A 683 41.76 10.48 51.13
CA HIS A 683 42.61 9.84 52.14
C HIS A 683 43.24 8.58 51.54
N PHE A 684 44.21 8.79 50.65
CA PHE A 684 45.16 7.79 50.25
C PHE A 684 46.10 7.57 51.44
N ARG A 685 45.98 6.40 52.07
CA ARG A 685 47.12 5.81 52.77
C ARG A 685 48.25 5.73 51.75
N LYS A 686 49.34 6.42 52.08
CA LYS A 686 50.61 6.45 51.35
C LYS A 686 51.02 5.05 50.94
N ASP A 687 50.97 4.79 49.64
CA ASP A 687 52.00 4.10 48.89
C ASP A 687 51.93 4.61 47.45
N ALA A 688 53.11 4.85 46.89
CA ALA A 688 53.38 5.87 45.90
C ALA A 688 52.96 5.51 44.46
N ASP A 689 52.87 6.60 43.69
CA ASP A 689 53.00 6.72 42.24
C ASP A 689 51.74 6.59 41.35
N GLN A 690 51.39 7.76 40.81
CA GLN A 690 50.83 8.05 39.49
C GLN A 690 49.31 7.91 39.27
N ARG A 691 48.65 9.09 39.25
CA ARG A 691 47.81 9.66 38.16
C ARG A 691 46.58 10.39 38.72
N ASN A 692 46.76 11.69 38.99
CA ASN A 692 45.65 12.63 38.88
C ASN A 692 45.40 12.87 37.38
N MET A 693 44.26 12.41 36.87
CA MET A 693 43.68 12.92 35.62
C MET A 693 42.79 14.09 35.98
N PHE A 694 43.28 15.31 35.79
CA PHE A 694 42.45 16.47 35.50
C PHE A 694 43.17 17.31 34.46
N LEU A 695 42.57 17.42 33.28
CA LEU A 695 42.51 18.65 32.51
C LEU A 695 41.03 19.03 32.41
#